data_AF-A0A3M1YRX3-F1
#
_entry.id   AF-A0A3M1YRX3-F1
#
_cell.length_a   1.000
_cell.length_b   1.000
_cell.length_c   1.000
_cell.angle_alpha   90.00
_cell.angle_beta   90.00
_cell.angle_gamma   90.00
#
_symmetry.space_group_name_H-M   'P 1'
#
loop_
_entity.id
_entity.type
_entity.pdbx_description
1 polymer ?
#
loop_
_entity_poly.entity_id
_entity_poly.type
_entity_poly.pdbx_seq_one_letter_code
_entity_poly.pdbx_strand_id
1 'polypeptide(L)'
;MNRKLLLGWLLILPFLLPAQTGFKYQAVVRDNAGNILSNQSVGFRLGIIQTNINNAPVYTETHTATTNAYGVVNLNVGQGTVVTGNFSGIDWSLASFLKIEMDVSGGTNYTDFGTSELLNVPRAMYAETAGSLTHAFGLNVKDYGAKGDNSTDDYTAFQNALTAAATNGNRVIVPAGNYKITQTLVIPDGVTLVGEGVGQEPLQTPFNGSAIRYSGTGAAIEISGHTSGVRDILIYDTNQGSTNADGILVKADGETVESVRLFNVLIHYFTGGTALHLQAINSGGIAYLTAYNVRIRHAKTGIHISEDATSFVNSNVFHHGAISGGGFDYCLLVDGGNNNQFYGTIFEPGASTYGHIVVNDGEIQGMEIRIEGNSQPATTPLVEFKTGTRNSTLTGTYAGGLTVDNGNNYIGFRSGKAAWYKNARNNLFENATFHGFQNNALPYWDITGTGVTATIQSPELTPHHNVLKLTVPAGVTANLEAASAYIPATKNLPLYGQMNIGMYVKTSVAGICYLRTNAPAGVVTSHPHPGDGNWHFVSMTQLVNTATTLDARLEINNTSGSPVDVYISTPTLNFGNQSPEIEPKPVTSAGGIITGTLSLSVIEFNNTTNNIVLPKEGNTFILTGTTTISRINDSTADRFPKGTVITLLFDNAGVSVTNGAYIQLTASFQSTANASLTLLSLGDGTWRELNRNL
;
A
#
# COMPACT_ATOMS: atom_id res chain seq x y z
N MET A 1 44.30 18.08 -47.45
CA MET A 1 43.49 19.00 -46.63
C MET A 1 42.97 18.19 -45.44
N ASN A 2 43.61 18.36 -44.29
CA ASN A 2 43.41 17.56 -43.08
C ASN A 2 42.17 18.00 -42.31
N ARG A 3 41.30 17.07 -41.89
CA ARG A 3 40.41 17.27 -40.74
C ARG A 3 40.49 16.04 -39.83
N LYS A 4 41.28 16.17 -38.76
CA LYS A 4 41.36 15.23 -37.65
C LYS A 4 40.15 15.46 -36.75
N LEU A 5 39.39 14.40 -36.47
CA LEU A 5 38.39 14.36 -35.40
C LEU A 5 39.12 14.29 -34.05
N LEU A 6 38.93 15.30 -33.21
CA LEU A 6 39.42 15.32 -31.82
C LEU A 6 38.49 14.48 -30.95
N LEU A 7 39.04 13.43 -30.32
CA LEU A 7 38.44 12.70 -29.22
C LEU A 7 38.58 13.54 -27.94
N GLY A 8 37.47 14.03 -27.38
CA GLY A 8 37.46 14.73 -26.09
C GLY A 8 37.40 13.73 -24.94
N TRP A 9 38.47 13.63 -24.15
CA TRP A 9 38.48 12.93 -22.86
C TRP A 9 37.92 13.89 -21.80
N LEU A 10 36.76 13.57 -21.23
CA LEU A 10 36.21 14.27 -20.07
C LEU A 10 36.90 13.72 -18.81
N LEU A 11 37.98 14.38 -18.37
CA LEU A 11 38.62 14.12 -17.08
C LEU A 11 37.67 14.61 -15.98
N ILE A 12 37.08 13.68 -15.22
CA ILE A 12 36.42 14.00 -13.95
C ILE A 12 37.54 14.20 -12.93
N LEU A 13 37.92 15.45 -12.67
CA LEU A 13 38.77 15.78 -11.52
C LEU A 13 37.96 15.54 -10.24
N PRO A 14 38.43 14.72 -9.28
CA PRO A 14 37.88 14.80 -7.94
C PRO A 14 38.19 16.21 -7.40
N PHE A 15 37.14 16.94 -7.01
CA PHE A 15 37.31 18.10 -6.13
C PHE A 15 37.77 17.57 -4.77
N LEU A 16 39.06 17.31 -4.64
CA LEU A 16 39.73 17.36 -3.35
C LEU A 16 39.61 18.81 -2.92
N LEU A 17 38.67 19.11 -2.02
CA LEU A 17 38.77 20.32 -1.22
C LEU A 17 40.16 20.26 -0.59
N PRO A 18 41.10 21.17 -0.89
CA PRO A 18 42.37 21.16 -0.19
C PRO A 18 42.06 21.28 1.31
N ALA A 19 42.41 20.22 2.05
CA ALA A 19 42.58 20.28 3.49
C ALA A 19 43.40 21.54 3.79
N GLN A 20 42.98 22.28 4.81
CA GLN A 20 43.50 23.60 5.16
C GLN A 20 45.03 23.67 4.97
N THR A 21 45.48 24.44 3.97
CA THR A 21 46.90 24.54 3.57
C THR A 21 47.73 25.43 4.51
N GLY A 22 47.29 25.61 5.75
CA GLY A 22 47.93 26.46 6.76
C GLY A 22 46.97 27.38 7.52
N PHE A 23 47.48 28.07 8.53
CA PHE A 23 46.74 29.09 9.29
C PHE A 23 47.57 30.37 9.46
N LYS A 24 46.90 31.51 9.68
CA LYS A 24 47.56 32.80 9.88
C LYS A 24 48.06 32.93 11.32
N TYR A 25 49.26 33.45 11.47
CA TYR A 25 49.83 33.85 12.75
C TYR A 25 50.35 35.29 12.65
N GLN A 26 49.92 36.14 13.58
CA GLN A 26 50.38 37.53 13.67
C GLN A 26 51.04 37.76 15.02
N ALA A 27 52.19 38.41 15.03
CA ALA A 27 52.91 38.74 16.26
C ALA A 27 53.55 40.13 16.18
N VAL A 28 53.75 40.73 17.36
CA VAL A 28 54.60 41.92 17.53
C VAL A 28 55.97 41.44 17.98
N VAL A 29 56.99 41.74 17.20
CA VAL A 29 58.36 41.31 17.44
C VAL A 29 59.10 42.35 18.27
N ARG A 30 59.79 41.88 19.32
CA ARG A 30 60.59 42.71 20.23
C ARG A 30 61.99 42.14 20.42
N ASP A 31 62.94 43.00 20.74
CA ASP A 31 64.28 42.60 21.17
C ASP A 31 64.29 42.14 22.65
N ASN A 32 65.47 41.71 23.12
CA ASN A 32 65.66 41.25 24.50
C ASN A 32 65.53 42.36 25.57
N ALA A 33 65.49 43.63 25.14
CA ALA A 33 65.22 44.78 26.01
C ALA A 33 63.73 45.20 25.97
N GLY A 34 62.89 44.50 25.20
CA GLY A 34 61.45 44.77 25.04
C GLY A 34 61.12 45.85 24.00
N ASN A 35 62.10 46.40 23.28
CA ASN A 35 61.88 47.38 22.22
C ASN A 35 61.30 46.70 20.98
N ILE A 36 60.40 47.37 20.26
CA ILE A 36 59.89 46.84 18.98
C ILE A 36 61.02 46.79 17.94
N LEU A 37 61.08 45.71 17.16
CA LEU A 37 61.95 45.67 15.98
C LEU A 37 61.18 46.26 14.80
N SER A 38 61.39 47.52 14.46
CA SER A 38 60.64 48.20 13.38
C SER A 38 61.33 48.06 12.02
N ASN A 39 60.59 47.70 10.97
CA ASN A 39 61.10 47.62 9.58
C ASN A 39 62.35 46.75 9.41
N GLN A 40 62.44 45.67 10.18
CA GLN A 40 63.62 44.80 10.26
C GLN A 40 63.29 43.39 9.81
N SER A 41 64.22 42.76 9.08
CA SER A 41 64.12 41.35 8.71
C SER A 41 64.42 40.46 9.90
N VAL A 42 63.54 39.49 10.15
CA VAL A 42 63.60 38.56 11.29
C VAL A 42 63.38 37.14 10.79
N GLY A 43 64.17 36.20 11.31
CA GLY A 43 64.06 34.78 11.02
C GLY A 43 63.16 34.11 12.06
N PHE A 44 62.29 33.20 11.62
CA PHE A 44 61.38 32.43 12.48
C PHE A 44 61.54 30.95 12.23
N ARG A 45 61.50 30.16 13.29
CA ARG A 45 61.27 28.71 13.23
C ARG A 45 60.03 28.39 14.05
N LEU A 46 59.05 27.77 13.40
CA LEU A 46 57.77 27.42 13.99
C LEU A 46 57.67 25.90 14.11
N GLY A 47 57.16 25.41 15.24
CA GLY A 47 56.96 23.98 15.48
C GLY A 47 55.55 23.66 15.93
N ILE A 48 54.99 22.54 15.47
CA ILE A 48 53.73 21.98 15.98
C ILE A 48 54.06 20.81 16.90
N ILE A 49 53.59 20.85 18.14
CA ILE A 49 53.74 19.80 19.14
C ILE A 49 52.35 19.21 19.42
N GLN A 50 52.22 17.89 19.53
CA GLN A 50 50.94 17.20 19.77
C GLN A 50 50.92 16.47 21.12
N THR A 51 49.73 16.31 21.70
CA THR A 51 49.36 15.57 22.92
C THR A 51 49.92 16.11 24.24
N ASN A 52 51.20 16.49 24.29
CA ASN A 52 51.86 17.03 25.47
C ASN A 52 52.86 18.13 25.05
N ILE A 53 52.80 19.29 25.71
CA ILE A 53 53.62 20.47 25.39
C ILE A 53 55.14 20.21 25.46
N ASN A 54 55.57 19.20 26.21
CA ASN A 54 56.99 18.85 26.36
C ASN A 54 57.52 17.90 25.28
N ASN A 55 56.66 17.41 24.39
CA ASN A 55 57.08 16.54 23.29
C ASN A 55 57.91 17.31 22.26
N ALA A 56 58.72 16.59 21.50
CA ALA A 56 59.36 17.16 20.32
C ALA A 56 58.30 17.56 19.27
N PRO A 57 58.54 18.63 18.49
CA PRO A 57 57.62 19.02 17.43
C PRO A 57 57.46 17.90 16.38
N VAL A 58 56.22 17.56 16.06
CA VAL A 58 55.87 16.61 14.98
C VAL A 58 56.06 17.23 13.59
N TYR A 59 56.11 18.56 13.53
CA TYR A 59 56.37 19.34 12.33
C TYR A 59 57.14 20.61 12.68
N THR A 60 58.11 20.99 11.85
CA THR A 60 58.80 22.29 11.95
C THR A 60 59.00 22.93 10.59
N GLU A 61 58.90 24.26 10.54
CA GLU A 61 59.13 25.08 9.34
C GLU A 61 59.84 26.38 9.68
N THR A 62 60.41 27.04 8.67
CA THR A 62 61.08 28.32 8.80
C THR A 62 60.49 29.39 7.90
N HIS A 63 60.56 30.64 8.37
CA HIS A 63 60.12 31.83 7.65
C HIS A 63 61.14 32.95 7.80
N THR A 64 61.20 33.83 6.82
CA THR A 64 61.87 35.14 6.93
C THR A 64 60.84 36.21 6.63
N ALA A 65 60.61 37.11 7.58
CA ALA A 65 59.62 38.17 7.44
C ALA A 65 60.18 39.51 7.92
N THR A 66 59.78 40.58 7.26
CA THR A 66 60.12 41.95 7.67
C THR A 66 58.99 42.51 8.54
N THR A 67 59.33 42.98 9.73
CA THR A 67 58.38 43.68 10.62
C THR A 67 57.94 45.01 10.01
N ASN A 68 56.75 45.51 10.34
CA ASN A 68 56.35 46.87 9.97
C ASN A 68 56.86 47.92 11.00
N ALA A 69 56.48 49.18 10.82
CA ALA A 69 56.84 50.29 11.73
C ALA A 69 56.41 50.09 13.20
N TYR A 70 55.46 49.18 13.46
CA TYR A 70 54.97 48.83 14.79
C TYR A 70 55.53 47.48 15.30
N GLY A 71 56.48 46.88 14.58
CA GLY A 71 57.05 45.57 14.93
C GLY A 71 56.18 44.38 14.53
N VAL A 72 55.10 44.56 13.78
CA VAL A 72 54.15 43.48 13.45
C VAL A 72 54.64 42.65 12.27
N VAL A 73 54.52 41.32 12.38
CA VAL A 73 54.69 40.34 11.28
C VAL A 73 53.43 39.52 11.07
N ASN A 74 53.20 39.08 9.83
CA ASN A 74 52.17 38.12 9.47
C ASN A 74 52.83 36.89 8.84
N LEU A 75 52.60 35.72 9.40
CA LEU A 75 53.14 34.44 8.95
C LEU A 75 51.99 33.52 8.52
N ASN A 76 52.23 32.70 7.51
CA ASN A 76 51.32 31.63 7.08
C ASN A 76 51.90 30.30 7.57
N VAL A 77 51.46 29.84 8.73
CA VAL A 77 51.95 28.59 9.31
C VAL A 77 51.50 27.41 8.45
N GLY A 78 52.42 26.52 8.07
CA GLY A 78 52.19 25.40 7.14
C GLY A 78 52.54 25.70 5.68
N GLN A 79 53.03 26.92 5.41
CA GLN A 79 53.48 27.37 4.08
C GLN A 79 54.92 27.89 4.09
N GLY A 80 55.67 27.63 5.17
CA GLY A 80 57.08 27.97 5.28
C GLY A 80 57.99 26.95 4.59
N THR A 81 59.30 27.15 4.72
CA THR A 81 60.27 26.13 4.30
C THR A 81 60.33 25.04 5.37
N VAL A 82 59.84 23.86 5.03
CA VAL A 82 59.78 22.70 5.93
C VAL A 82 61.18 22.28 6.35
N VAL A 83 61.38 22.08 7.65
CA VAL A 83 62.61 21.54 8.24
C VAL A 83 62.41 20.08 8.61
N THR A 84 61.28 19.73 9.26
CA THR A 84 60.89 18.34 9.58
C THR A 84 59.38 18.14 9.51
N GLY A 85 58.95 16.90 9.25
CA GLY A 85 57.55 16.48 9.26
C GLY A 85 56.75 16.81 8.00
N ASN A 86 55.45 16.50 8.01
CA ASN A 86 54.51 16.83 6.94
C ASN A 86 53.26 17.51 7.52
N PHE A 87 53.01 18.77 7.12
CA PHE A 87 51.89 19.56 7.65
C PHE A 87 50.52 18.96 7.33
N SER A 88 50.35 18.35 6.15
CA SER A 88 49.08 17.73 5.75
C SER A 88 48.77 16.42 6.47
N GLY A 89 49.77 15.84 7.14
CA GLY A 89 49.64 14.61 7.92
C GLY A 89 49.43 14.84 9.42
N ILE A 90 49.32 16.09 9.88
CA ILE A 90 49.09 16.40 11.30
C ILE A 90 47.63 16.05 11.66
N ASP A 91 47.47 15.21 12.69
CA ASP A 91 46.16 14.88 13.25
C ASP A 91 45.63 16.01 14.15
N TRP A 92 44.89 16.94 13.57
CA TRP A 92 44.33 18.09 14.28
C TRP A 92 43.21 17.75 15.28
N SER A 93 42.83 16.47 15.45
CA SER A 93 41.92 16.04 16.52
C SER A 93 42.61 15.98 17.89
N LEU A 94 43.95 15.93 17.92
CA LEU A 94 44.75 15.90 19.14
C LEU A 94 45.07 17.31 19.64
N ALA A 95 45.21 17.46 20.96
CA ALA A 95 45.69 18.70 21.57
C ALA A 95 47.03 19.13 20.94
N SER A 96 47.07 20.37 20.41
CA SER A 96 48.16 20.85 19.57
C SER A 96 48.71 22.19 20.09
N PHE A 97 50.02 22.37 20.03
CA PHE A 97 50.73 23.56 20.53
C PHE A 97 51.63 24.14 19.44
N LEU A 98 51.66 25.46 19.34
CA LEU A 98 52.57 26.20 18.47
C LEU A 98 53.79 26.65 19.28
N LYS A 99 54.96 26.12 18.94
CA LYS A 99 56.27 26.58 19.42
C LYS A 99 56.83 27.64 18.48
N ILE A 100 57.36 28.71 19.04
CA ILE A 100 57.91 29.84 18.27
C ILE A 100 59.35 30.10 18.68
N GLU A 101 60.23 30.13 17.70
CA GLU A 101 61.64 30.46 17.88
C GLU A 101 62.05 31.52 16.85
N MET A 102 62.98 32.40 17.21
CA MET A 102 63.30 33.58 16.41
C MET A 102 64.79 33.92 16.42
N ASP A 103 65.28 34.42 15.28
CA ASP A 103 66.57 35.10 15.15
C ASP A 103 66.31 36.56 14.75
N VAL A 104 66.56 37.48 15.69
CA VAL A 104 66.34 38.92 15.54
C VAL A 104 67.17 39.54 14.41
N SER A 105 68.27 38.91 14.00
CA SER A 105 69.14 39.38 12.92
C SER A 105 68.72 38.89 11.52
N GLY A 106 67.65 38.08 11.45
CA GLY A 106 67.21 37.47 10.19
C GLY A 106 67.98 36.21 9.80
N GLY A 107 68.87 35.72 10.68
CA GLY A 107 69.66 34.51 10.46
C GLY A 107 68.95 33.22 10.88
N THR A 108 69.75 32.18 11.16
CA THR A 108 69.27 30.84 11.55
C THR A 108 69.63 30.45 12.99
N ASN A 109 70.12 31.41 13.80
CA ASN A 109 70.46 31.18 15.20
C ASN A 109 69.25 31.46 16.09
N TYR A 110 68.28 30.55 16.04
CA TYR A 110 66.99 30.73 16.68
C TYR A 110 67.07 30.61 18.22
N THR A 111 66.42 31.55 18.91
CA THR A 111 66.16 31.52 20.36
C THR A 111 64.69 31.19 20.61
N ASP A 112 64.36 30.47 21.69
CA ASP A 112 62.99 30.09 22.05
C ASP A 112 62.21 31.28 22.64
N PHE A 113 61.03 31.57 22.07
CA PHE A 113 60.13 32.65 22.51
C PHE A 113 58.81 32.10 23.09
N GLY A 114 58.73 30.79 23.32
CA GLY A 114 57.64 30.15 24.03
C GLY A 114 56.76 29.26 23.15
N THR A 115 55.91 28.51 23.85
CA THR A 115 54.96 27.58 23.27
C THR A 115 53.56 27.91 23.78
N SER A 116 52.59 28.03 22.88
CA SER A 116 51.19 28.29 23.21
C SER A 116 50.28 27.20 22.67
N GLU A 117 49.26 26.82 23.44
CA GLU A 117 48.22 25.90 22.97
C GLU A 117 47.38 26.52 21.85
N LEU A 118 47.10 25.74 20.81
CA LEU A 118 46.15 26.10 19.76
C LEU A 118 44.75 25.69 20.21
N LEU A 119 43.97 26.66 20.67
CA LEU A 119 42.58 26.44 21.04
C LEU A 119 41.69 26.29 19.80
N ASN A 120 40.70 25.40 19.88
CA ASN A 120 39.71 25.21 18.84
C ASN A 120 38.87 26.49 18.62
N VAL A 121 38.63 26.85 17.36
CA VAL A 121 37.73 27.97 17.01
C VAL A 121 36.28 27.53 17.23
N PRO A 122 35.36 28.39 17.73
CA PRO A 122 33.96 28.02 17.99
C PRO A 122 33.21 27.38 16.79
N ARG A 123 33.54 27.76 15.55
CA ARG A 123 33.00 27.12 14.33
C ARG A 123 33.46 25.67 14.15
N ALA A 124 34.66 25.31 14.59
CA ALA A 124 35.16 23.94 14.54
C ALA A 124 34.45 23.06 15.58
N MET A 125 34.22 23.58 16.80
CA MET A 125 33.44 22.88 17.84
C MET A 125 31.97 22.67 17.42
N TYR A 126 31.37 23.65 16.73
CA TYR A 126 30.01 23.49 16.18
C TYR A 126 29.94 22.45 15.05
N ALA A 127 30.98 22.33 14.21
CA ALA A 127 31.05 21.32 13.15
C ALA A 127 31.17 19.89 13.69
N GLU A 128 31.94 19.69 14.77
CA GLU A 128 32.02 18.42 15.50
C GLU A 128 30.67 18.03 16.12
N THR A 129 29.96 19.00 16.72
CA THR A 129 28.63 18.78 17.29
C THR A 129 27.56 18.50 16.22
N ALA A 130 27.64 19.17 15.06
CA ALA A 130 26.74 18.94 13.92
C ALA A 130 26.98 17.57 13.26
N GLY A 131 28.22 17.06 13.28
CA GLY A 131 28.55 15.69 12.86
C GLY A 131 28.00 14.60 13.80
N SER A 132 27.66 14.94 15.04
CA SER A 132 27.08 14.03 16.04
C SER A 132 25.56 13.83 15.90
N LEU A 133 24.90 14.56 14.99
CA LEU A 133 23.46 14.40 14.68
C LEU A 133 23.11 13.06 13.99
N THR A 134 24.08 12.18 13.74
CA THR A 134 23.88 10.85 13.14
C THR A 134 22.90 9.98 13.92
N HIS A 135 22.73 10.19 15.23
CA HIS A 135 21.77 9.41 16.04
C HIS A 135 20.33 9.92 16.02
N ALA A 136 20.06 11.15 15.57
CA ALA A 136 18.70 11.71 15.63
C ALA A 136 17.75 11.08 14.59
N PHE A 137 18.28 10.42 13.55
CA PHE A 137 17.49 9.85 12.45
C PHE A 137 17.59 8.32 12.33
N GLY A 138 18.65 7.68 12.84
CA GLY A 138 18.87 6.22 12.81
C GLY A 138 20.33 5.88 12.51
N LEU A 139 20.72 4.61 12.69
CA LEU A 139 22.07 4.13 12.43
C LEU A 139 22.27 3.89 10.92
N ASN A 140 23.24 4.55 10.29
CA ASN A 140 23.49 4.43 8.86
C ASN A 140 24.34 3.17 8.55
N VAL A 141 23.88 2.31 7.63
CA VAL A 141 24.64 1.10 7.24
C VAL A 141 26.06 1.39 6.72
N LYS A 142 26.31 2.58 6.17
CA LYS A 142 27.65 2.99 5.70
C LYS A 142 28.63 3.23 6.85
N ASP A 143 28.15 3.63 8.02
CA ASP A 143 28.96 3.77 9.24
C ASP A 143 29.43 2.40 9.75
N TYR A 144 28.72 1.32 9.36
CA TYR A 144 29.07 -0.08 9.63
C TYR A 144 29.84 -0.74 8.49
N GLY A 145 30.23 0.02 7.47
CA GLY A 145 31.11 -0.43 6.39
C GLY A 145 30.43 -0.79 5.07
N ALA A 146 29.10 -0.66 4.96
CA ALA A 146 28.38 -0.97 3.72
C ALA A 146 28.82 -0.05 2.57
N LYS A 147 28.97 -0.60 1.36
CA LYS A 147 29.42 0.12 0.17
C LYS A 147 28.27 0.50 -0.76
N GLY A 148 27.30 -0.38 -0.96
CA GLY A 148 26.19 -0.14 -1.89
C GLY A 148 26.66 0.01 -3.35
N ASP A 149 27.76 -0.66 -3.70
CA ASP A 149 28.49 -0.54 -4.96
C ASP A 149 28.16 -1.64 -5.98
N ASN A 150 27.12 -2.44 -5.73
CA ASN A 150 26.68 -3.59 -6.51
C ASN A 150 27.66 -4.79 -6.56
N SER A 151 28.81 -4.69 -5.89
CA SER A 151 29.90 -5.67 -5.95
C SER A 151 30.20 -6.27 -4.58
N THR A 152 30.47 -5.41 -3.60
CA THR A 152 30.80 -5.76 -2.22
C THR A 152 29.60 -6.43 -1.55
N ASP A 153 29.85 -7.55 -0.87
CA ASP A 153 28.83 -8.18 -0.04
C ASP A 153 28.68 -7.39 1.26
N ASP A 154 27.56 -6.67 1.36
CA ASP A 154 27.28 -5.73 2.44
C ASP A 154 26.55 -6.38 3.63
N TYR A 155 26.33 -7.70 3.58
CA TYR A 155 25.59 -8.45 4.61
C TYR A 155 26.10 -8.15 6.03
N THR A 156 27.40 -8.29 6.28
CA THR A 156 27.98 -8.09 7.62
C THR A 156 27.75 -6.68 8.14
N ALA A 157 27.87 -5.67 7.28
CA ALA A 157 27.65 -4.27 7.65
C ALA A 157 26.18 -4.02 8.03
N PHE A 158 25.25 -4.54 7.24
CA PHE A 158 23.81 -4.43 7.52
C PHE A 158 23.44 -5.14 8.82
N GLN A 159 23.90 -6.39 9.01
CA GLN A 159 23.54 -7.15 10.20
C GLN A 159 24.13 -6.52 11.47
N ASN A 160 25.34 -5.96 11.41
CA ASN A 160 25.92 -5.22 12.54
C ASN A 160 25.11 -3.96 12.87
N ALA A 161 24.64 -3.21 11.87
CA ALA A 161 23.80 -2.04 12.09
C ALA A 161 22.44 -2.41 12.70
N LEU A 162 21.80 -3.49 12.20
CA LEU A 162 20.54 -4.02 12.74
C LEU A 162 20.69 -4.48 14.19
N THR A 163 21.75 -5.23 14.51
CA THR A 163 22.04 -5.69 15.87
C THR A 163 22.31 -4.51 16.81
N ALA A 164 23.05 -3.49 16.38
CA ALA A 164 23.31 -2.29 17.18
C ALA A 164 22.04 -1.45 17.40
N ALA A 165 21.15 -1.39 16.40
CA ALA A 165 19.88 -0.67 16.50
C ALA A 165 18.95 -1.30 17.55
N ALA A 166 18.99 -2.63 17.68
CA ALA A 166 18.17 -3.38 18.64
C ALA A 166 18.37 -2.95 20.08
N THR A 167 19.58 -2.52 20.47
CA THR A 167 19.89 -2.10 21.84
C THR A 167 19.04 -0.91 22.32
N ASN A 168 18.60 -0.05 21.40
CA ASN A 168 17.84 1.16 21.72
C ASN A 168 16.51 1.28 20.95
N GLY A 169 16.10 0.27 20.18
CA GLY A 169 14.93 0.35 19.30
C GLY A 169 15.07 1.40 18.20
N ASN A 170 16.27 1.55 17.65
CA ASN A 170 16.58 2.57 16.64
C ASN A 170 16.19 2.13 15.23
N ARG A 171 16.10 3.11 14.32
CA ARG A 171 16.03 2.86 12.88
C ARG A 171 17.40 2.53 12.33
N VAL A 172 17.45 1.75 11.25
CA VAL A 172 18.64 1.57 10.41
C VAL A 172 18.40 2.24 9.07
N ILE A 173 19.27 3.18 8.72
CA ILE A 173 19.17 3.98 7.49
C ILE A 173 19.98 3.32 6.38
N VAL A 174 19.34 3.14 5.23
CA VAL A 174 19.94 2.60 4.01
C VAL A 174 19.96 3.70 2.96
N PRO A 175 21.10 4.41 2.78
CA PRO A 175 21.21 5.43 1.73
C PRO A 175 21.00 4.85 0.34
N ALA A 176 20.71 5.69 -0.65
CA ALA A 176 20.65 5.24 -2.04
C ALA A 176 21.94 4.48 -2.44
N GLY A 177 21.78 3.34 -3.09
CA GLY A 177 22.84 2.38 -3.33
C GLY A 177 22.30 0.99 -3.62
N ASN A 178 23.12 0.17 -4.25
CA ASN A 178 22.75 -1.19 -4.62
C ASN A 178 23.60 -2.17 -3.80
N TYR A 179 23.02 -2.69 -2.73
CA TYR A 179 23.72 -3.44 -1.69
C TYR A 179 23.57 -4.93 -1.98
N LYS A 180 24.67 -5.59 -2.34
CA LYS A 180 24.66 -7.04 -2.55
C LYS A 180 24.59 -7.72 -1.19
N ILE A 181 23.60 -8.59 -1.01
CA ILE A 181 23.37 -9.34 0.23
C ILE A 181 23.27 -10.84 -0.13
N THR A 182 24.13 -11.66 0.46
CA THR A 182 24.20 -13.10 0.16
C THR A 182 23.54 -13.99 1.22
N GLN A 183 23.18 -13.44 2.37
CA GLN A 183 22.58 -14.13 3.52
C GLN A 183 21.36 -13.37 4.03
N THR A 184 20.46 -14.05 4.74
CA THR A 184 19.25 -13.47 5.29
C THR A 184 19.55 -12.38 6.32
N LEU A 185 19.04 -11.17 6.09
CA LEU A 185 19.09 -10.09 7.08
C LEU A 185 17.97 -10.27 8.11
N VAL A 186 18.33 -10.38 9.38
CA VAL A 186 17.35 -10.56 10.47
C VAL A 186 17.05 -9.20 11.10
N ILE A 187 15.79 -8.80 11.08
CA ILE A 187 15.30 -7.56 11.72
C ILE A 187 14.75 -7.90 13.13
N PRO A 188 15.42 -7.41 14.19
CA PRO A 188 15.04 -7.68 15.58
C PRO A 188 13.97 -6.71 16.11
N ASP A 189 13.57 -6.92 17.37
CA ASP A 189 12.58 -6.12 18.09
C ASP A 189 12.86 -4.61 18.02
N GLY A 190 11.80 -3.84 17.77
CA GLY A 190 11.84 -2.37 17.78
C GLY A 190 12.63 -1.73 16.64
N VAL A 191 13.25 -2.50 15.75
CA VAL A 191 14.09 -1.99 14.66
C VAL A 191 13.29 -1.83 13.38
N THR A 192 13.45 -0.69 12.70
CA THR A 192 12.91 -0.47 11.36
C THR A 192 14.05 -0.19 10.38
N LEU A 193 14.13 -0.95 9.29
CA LEU A 193 15.02 -0.68 8.16
C LEU A 193 14.38 0.35 7.23
N VAL A 194 15.07 1.45 6.95
CA VAL A 194 14.52 2.63 6.25
C VAL A 194 15.42 3.01 5.08
N GLY A 195 14.91 2.86 3.86
CA GLY A 195 15.55 3.39 2.65
C GLY A 195 15.29 4.88 2.45
N GLU A 196 16.01 5.48 1.51
CA GLU A 196 15.80 6.85 1.01
C GLU A 196 14.83 6.90 -0.19
N GLY A 197 14.08 5.81 -0.40
CA GLY A 197 13.15 5.63 -1.51
C GLY A 197 13.65 4.65 -2.57
N VAL A 198 12.74 4.26 -3.46
CA VAL A 198 12.98 3.27 -4.53
C VAL A 198 13.64 3.85 -5.79
N GLY A 199 14.02 5.13 -5.76
CA GLY A 199 14.70 5.80 -6.86
C GLY A 199 13.74 6.41 -7.90
N GLN A 200 14.33 7.08 -8.90
CA GLN A 200 13.58 7.73 -9.99
C GLN A 200 13.09 6.72 -11.05
N GLU A 201 13.78 5.58 -11.15
CA GLU A 201 13.46 4.52 -12.12
C GLU A 201 13.21 3.20 -11.38
N PRO A 202 12.16 3.11 -10.54
CA PRO A 202 11.96 1.97 -9.64
C PRO A 202 11.64 0.65 -10.37
N LEU A 203 11.36 0.70 -11.67
CA LEU A 203 11.01 -0.46 -12.49
C LEU A 203 12.07 -0.79 -13.56
N GLN A 204 13.21 -0.08 -13.58
CA GLN A 204 14.25 -0.27 -14.58
C GLN A 204 15.61 -0.55 -13.93
N THR A 205 16.37 -1.46 -14.53
CA THR A 205 17.75 -1.71 -14.13
C THR A 205 18.72 -0.80 -14.91
N PRO A 206 19.80 -0.29 -14.29
CA PRO A 206 20.16 -0.45 -12.88
C PRO A 206 19.24 0.37 -11.97
N PHE A 207 18.77 -0.25 -10.89
CA PHE A 207 17.98 0.45 -9.88
C PHE A 207 18.83 1.52 -9.19
N ASN A 208 18.24 2.70 -8.97
CA ASN A 208 18.94 3.90 -8.51
C ASN A 208 18.43 4.46 -7.16
N GLY A 209 17.60 3.69 -6.45
CA GLY A 209 17.18 3.99 -5.07
C GLY A 209 18.01 3.23 -4.03
N SER A 210 17.46 3.12 -2.81
CA SER A 210 17.94 2.16 -1.81
C SER A 210 17.49 0.75 -2.20
N ALA A 211 18.43 -0.10 -2.57
CA ALA A 211 18.13 -1.42 -3.11
C ALA A 211 18.92 -2.54 -2.42
N ILE A 212 18.21 -3.53 -1.88
CA ILE A 212 18.79 -4.81 -1.47
C ILE A 212 18.79 -5.73 -2.69
N ARG A 213 20.00 -6.05 -3.15
CA ARG A 213 20.25 -7.02 -4.22
C ARG A 213 20.58 -8.36 -3.60
N TYR A 214 19.59 -9.24 -3.56
CA TYR A 214 19.75 -10.55 -2.96
C TYR A 214 20.27 -11.58 -3.97
N SER A 215 21.17 -12.44 -3.50
CA SER A 215 21.67 -13.59 -4.27
C SER A 215 21.83 -14.85 -3.42
N GLY A 216 21.21 -14.88 -2.23
CA GLY A 216 21.23 -16.03 -1.33
C GLY A 216 20.14 -17.06 -1.64
N THR A 217 19.99 -18.03 -0.73
CA THR A 217 19.04 -19.15 -0.87
C THR A 217 17.85 -19.11 0.10
N GLY A 218 17.96 -18.40 1.23
CA GLY A 218 16.86 -18.17 2.18
C GLY A 218 16.05 -16.92 1.85
N ALA A 219 15.40 -16.32 2.83
CA ALA A 219 14.75 -15.00 2.67
C ALA A 219 15.79 -13.88 2.56
N ALA A 220 15.54 -12.85 1.74
CA ALA A 220 16.40 -11.66 1.72
C ALA A 220 16.34 -10.90 3.05
N ILE A 221 15.13 -10.80 3.61
CA ILE A 221 14.87 -10.25 4.93
C ILE A 221 14.00 -11.22 5.72
N GLU A 222 14.41 -11.54 6.95
CA GLU A 222 13.57 -12.17 7.95
C GLU A 222 13.22 -11.15 9.04
N ILE A 223 11.92 -11.00 9.32
CA ILE A 223 11.41 -10.20 10.43
C ILE A 223 10.89 -11.17 11.49
N SER A 224 11.65 -11.31 12.55
CA SER A 224 11.27 -12.10 13.74
C SER A 224 11.01 -11.21 14.95
N GLY A 225 11.27 -9.91 14.85
CA GLY A 225 11.09 -8.98 15.96
C GLY A 225 9.72 -8.28 16.01
N HIS A 226 9.24 -7.99 17.22
CA HIS A 226 8.05 -7.19 17.49
C HIS A 226 8.26 -5.71 17.17
N THR A 227 7.19 -4.99 16.82
CA THR A 227 7.21 -3.53 16.60
C THR A 227 8.31 -3.12 15.60
N SER A 228 8.60 -3.98 14.64
CA SER A 228 9.70 -3.83 13.69
C SER A 228 9.17 -3.50 12.29
N GLY A 229 10.05 -3.31 11.30
CA GLY A 229 9.57 -3.08 9.95
C GLY A 229 10.61 -2.78 8.88
N VAL A 230 10.09 -2.58 7.67
CA VAL A 230 10.85 -2.23 6.46
C VAL A 230 10.10 -1.13 5.73
N ARG A 231 10.80 -0.10 5.27
CA ARG A 231 10.16 0.98 4.53
C ARG A 231 11.04 1.66 3.48
N ASP A 232 10.37 2.19 2.46
CA ASP A 232 10.93 3.05 1.41
C ASP A 232 12.14 2.42 0.69
N ILE A 233 12.07 1.13 0.40
CA ILE A 233 13.18 0.33 -0.14
C ILE A 233 12.74 -0.65 -1.22
N LEU A 234 13.65 -0.95 -2.15
CA LEU A 234 13.54 -2.01 -3.14
C LEU A 234 14.30 -3.27 -2.67
N ILE A 235 13.69 -4.43 -2.84
CA ILE A 235 14.33 -5.73 -2.61
C ILE A 235 14.16 -6.56 -3.88
N TYR A 236 15.24 -7.10 -4.41
CA TYR A 236 15.14 -7.95 -5.60
C TYR A 236 16.11 -9.13 -5.59
N ASP A 237 15.64 -10.26 -6.10
CA ASP A 237 16.46 -11.45 -6.32
C ASP A 237 17.16 -11.38 -7.69
N THR A 238 18.43 -11.76 -7.72
CA THR A 238 19.24 -11.85 -8.93
C THR A 238 19.37 -13.26 -9.48
N ASN A 239 19.01 -14.26 -8.67
CA ASN A 239 18.99 -15.66 -9.10
C ASN A 239 17.74 -16.00 -9.93
N GLN A 240 16.70 -15.15 -9.87
CA GLN A 240 15.47 -15.21 -10.67
C GLN A 240 14.90 -16.62 -10.78
N GLY A 241 14.74 -17.27 -9.62
CA GLY A 241 14.14 -18.60 -9.53
C GLY A 241 15.10 -19.77 -9.71
N SER A 242 16.40 -19.51 -9.83
CA SER A 242 17.43 -20.56 -9.66
C SER A 242 17.52 -21.05 -8.21
N THR A 243 16.92 -20.32 -7.27
CA THR A 243 16.79 -20.66 -5.84
C THR A 243 15.33 -20.51 -5.40
N ASN A 244 14.94 -21.19 -4.33
CA ASN A 244 13.64 -20.99 -3.68
C ASN A 244 13.68 -19.82 -2.67
N ALA A 245 14.34 -18.72 -3.03
CA ALA A 245 14.54 -17.59 -2.14
C ALA A 245 13.24 -16.79 -1.96
N ASP A 246 13.02 -16.32 -0.74
CA ASP A 246 11.91 -15.42 -0.40
C ASP A 246 12.38 -13.96 -0.34
N GLY A 247 11.46 -13.02 -0.56
CA GLY A 247 11.73 -11.59 -0.43
C GLY A 247 11.79 -11.15 1.02
N ILE A 248 10.61 -11.00 1.63
CA ILE A 248 10.45 -10.74 3.05
C ILE A 248 9.70 -11.91 3.68
N LEU A 249 10.31 -12.52 4.68
CA LEU A 249 9.69 -13.51 5.55
C LEU A 249 9.41 -12.87 6.92
N VAL A 250 8.15 -12.76 7.31
CA VAL A 250 7.75 -12.49 8.69
C VAL A 250 7.58 -13.84 9.36
N LYS A 251 8.46 -14.17 10.28
CA LYS A 251 8.55 -15.50 10.88
C LYS A 251 8.26 -15.46 12.37
N ALA A 252 7.23 -16.18 12.79
CA ALA A 252 6.92 -16.47 14.17
C ALA A 252 7.17 -17.96 14.44
N ASP A 253 8.08 -18.28 15.36
CA ASP A 253 8.55 -19.65 15.61
C ASP A 253 8.65 -19.87 17.12
N GLY A 254 7.67 -20.55 17.71
CA GLY A 254 7.60 -20.71 19.17
C GLY A 254 7.17 -19.45 19.94
N GLU A 255 7.17 -18.30 19.28
CA GLU A 255 6.91 -16.99 19.87
C GLU A 255 5.98 -16.17 18.98
N THR A 256 5.36 -15.14 19.55
CA THR A 256 4.52 -14.22 18.77
C THR A 256 5.39 -13.14 18.12
N VAL A 257 5.02 -12.64 16.95
CA VAL A 257 5.60 -11.48 16.27
C VAL A 257 4.48 -10.52 15.94
N GLU A 258 4.50 -9.34 16.56
CA GLU A 258 3.40 -8.39 16.47
C GLU A 258 3.81 -7.02 15.98
N SER A 259 2.86 -6.28 15.42
CA SER A 259 3.04 -4.85 15.07
C SER A 259 4.15 -4.60 14.04
N VAL A 260 4.33 -5.55 13.12
CA VAL A 260 5.25 -5.41 11.97
C VAL A 260 4.70 -4.38 10.99
N ARG A 261 5.59 -3.54 10.45
CA ARG A 261 5.24 -2.40 9.60
C ARG A 261 5.99 -2.43 8.28
N LEU A 262 5.27 -2.58 7.17
CA LEU A 262 5.83 -2.53 5.82
C LEU A 262 5.27 -1.31 5.08
N PHE A 263 6.11 -0.35 4.69
CA PHE A 263 5.64 0.90 4.06
C PHE A 263 6.42 1.23 2.78
N ASN A 264 5.72 1.36 1.65
CA ASN A 264 6.35 1.71 0.36
C ASN A 264 7.51 0.77 -0.01
N VAL A 265 7.26 -0.54 0.05
CA VAL A 265 8.25 -1.57 -0.26
C VAL A 265 7.99 -2.12 -1.65
N LEU A 266 9.02 -2.15 -2.50
CA LEU A 266 8.96 -2.81 -3.81
C LEU A 266 9.75 -4.12 -3.75
N ILE A 267 9.10 -5.25 -4.06
CA ILE A 267 9.69 -6.58 -4.05
C ILE A 267 9.66 -7.15 -5.48
N HIS A 268 10.82 -7.53 -6.02
CA HIS A 268 10.99 -7.86 -7.43
C HIS A 268 11.74 -9.19 -7.67
N TYR A 269 11.33 -9.95 -8.68
CA TYR A 269 12.09 -11.11 -9.23
C TYR A 269 12.29 -12.34 -8.34
N PHE A 270 11.52 -12.51 -7.26
CA PHE A 270 11.53 -13.73 -6.44
C PHE A 270 10.77 -14.88 -7.14
N THR A 271 11.13 -15.22 -8.38
CA THR A 271 10.39 -16.18 -9.23
C THR A 271 10.58 -17.64 -8.86
N GLY A 272 11.37 -17.94 -7.83
CA GLY A 272 11.47 -19.30 -7.24
C GLY A 272 10.82 -19.42 -5.86
N GLY A 273 10.47 -18.31 -5.21
CA GLY A 273 9.90 -18.29 -3.86
C GLY A 273 8.84 -17.21 -3.67
N THR A 274 8.58 -16.88 -2.42
CA THR A 274 7.51 -15.96 -2.02
C THR A 274 8.05 -14.55 -1.86
N ALA A 275 7.39 -13.55 -2.46
CA ALA A 275 7.80 -12.16 -2.30
C ALA A 275 7.55 -11.66 -0.87
N LEU A 276 6.37 -11.91 -0.29
CA LEU A 276 6.05 -11.62 1.10
C LEU A 276 5.40 -12.84 1.77
N HIS A 277 6.08 -13.45 2.73
CA HIS A 277 5.60 -14.63 3.46
C HIS A 277 5.35 -14.29 4.92
N LEU A 278 4.15 -14.56 5.42
CA LEU A 278 3.84 -14.60 6.85
C LEU A 278 3.77 -16.07 7.27
N GLN A 279 4.72 -16.52 8.08
CA GLN A 279 4.85 -17.90 8.53
C GLN A 279 4.82 -18.00 10.05
N ALA A 280 3.80 -18.66 10.60
CA ALA A 280 3.72 -19.00 12.02
C ALA A 280 3.87 -20.51 12.23
N ILE A 281 4.82 -20.93 13.05
CA ILE A 281 5.12 -22.34 13.34
C ILE A 281 5.42 -22.55 14.83
N ASN A 282 5.32 -23.79 15.28
CA ASN A 282 5.68 -24.25 16.62
C ASN A 282 5.00 -23.49 17.76
N SER A 283 3.70 -23.19 17.63
CA SER A 283 2.94 -22.32 18.56
C SER A 283 3.30 -20.83 18.48
N GLY A 284 3.90 -20.41 17.36
CA GLY A 284 4.12 -19.00 17.05
C GLY A 284 2.85 -18.27 16.64
N GLY A 285 2.90 -16.95 16.66
CA GLY A 285 1.78 -16.09 16.31
C GLY A 285 2.22 -14.90 15.47
N ILE A 286 1.49 -14.52 14.42
CA ILE A 286 1.70 -13.25 13.70
C ILE A 286 0.42 -12.42 13.79
N ALA A 287 0.52 -11.25 14.43
CA ALA A 287 -0.62 -10.36 14.59
C ALA A 287 -0.32 -8.88 14.38
N TYR A 288 -1.34 -8.12 14.00
CA TYR A 288 -1.29 -6.66 13.89
C TYR A 288 -0.23 -6.14 12.90
N LEU A 289 0.17 -6.95 11.91
CA LEU A 289 1.00 -6.47 10.81
C LEU A 289 0.21 -5.45 9.99
N THR A 290 0.86 -4.33 9.66
CA THR A 290 0.33 -3.35 8.71
C THR A 290 1.28 -3.24 7.51
N ALA A 291 0.79 -3.61 6.34
CA ALA A 291 1.45 -3.38 5.06
C ALA A 291 0.74 -2.25 4.32
N TYR A 292 1.46 -1.21 3.94
CA TYR A 292 0.93 -0.07 3.20
C TYR A 292 1.75 0.15 1.92
N ASN A 293 1.08 0.09 0.78
CA ASN A 293 1.71 0.28 -0.53
C ASN A 293 2.90 -0.68 -0.77
N VAL A 294 2.68 -1.97 -0.51
CA VAL A 294 3.62 -3.02 -0.88
C VAL A 294 3.37 -3.39 -2.35
N ARG A 295 4.38 -3.18 -3.20
CA ARG A 295 4.35 -3.50 -4.63
C ARG A 295 5.15 -4.78 -4.86
N ILE A 296 4.52 -5.78 -5.46
CA ILE A 296 5.17 -7.05 -5.81
C ILE A 296 5.16 -7.22 -7.31
N ARG A 297 6.31 -7.61 -7.86
CA ARG A 297 6.46 -7.86 -9.28
C ARG A 297 7.33 -9.08 -9.55
N HIS A 298 6.85 -9.96 -10.41
CA HIS A 298 7.57 -11.16 -10.83
C HIS A 298 8.03 -12.04 -9.67
N ALA A 299 7.13 -12.83 -9.11
CA ALA A 299 7.45 -13.79 -8.06
C ALA A 299 6.73 -15.12 -8.30
N LYS A 300 7.16 -16.21 -7.64
CA LYS A 300 6.43 -17.49 -7.69
C LYS A 300 5.15 -17.38 -6.87
N THR A 301 5.27 -16.89 -5.65
CA THR A 301 4.11 -16.52 -4.83
C THR A 301 4.22 -15.04 -4.49
N GLY A 302 3.13 -14.28 -4.67
CA GLY A 302 3.11 -12.87 -4.28
C GLY A 302 3.11 -12.72 -2.76
N ILE A 303 1.96 -12.98 -2.15
CA ILE A 303 1.78 -13.00 -0.69
C ILE A 303 1.41 -14.43 -0.28
N HIS A 304 2.10 -14.96 0.73
CA HIS A 304 1.76 -16.25 1.33
C HIS A 304 1.46 -16.05 2.82
N ILE A 305 0.29 -16.51 3.26
CA ILE A 305 -0.08 -16.61 4.67
C ILE A 305 -0.14 -18.09 5.01
N SER A 306 0.67 -18.53 5.97
CA SER A 306 0.71 -19.93 6.40
C SER A 306 0.89 -20.06 7.90
N GLU A 307 0.19 -21.00 8.50
CA GLU A 307 0.37 -21.41 9.89
C GLU A 307 0.37 -22.93 10.02
N ASP A 308 1.04 -23.47 11.04
CA ASP A 308 0.79 -24.85 11.46
C ASP A 308 -0.42 -24.95 12.40
N ALA A 309 -0.84 -26.18 12.71
CA ALA A 309 -2.03 -26.45 13.51
C ALA A 309 -1.98 -25.91 14.96
N THR A 310 -0.82 -25.48 15.44
CA THR A 310 -0.62 -24.94 16.79
C THR A 310 -0.43 -23.42 16.81
N SER A 311 -0.32 -22.81 15.63
CA SER A 311 0.09 -21.43 15.44
C SER A 311 -1.08 -20.56 14.97
N PHE A 312 -0.87 -19.24 14.87
CA PHE A 312 -1.87 -18.34 14.31
C PHE A 312 -1.25 -17.22 13.46
N VAL A 313 -1.92 -16.84 12.37
CA VAL A 313 -1.67 -15.61 11.62
C VAL A 313 -2.98 -14.84 11.50
N ASN A 314 -3.15 -13.78 12.29
CA ASN A 314 -4.42 -13.07 12.33
C ASN A 314 -4.35 -11.56 12.48
N SER A 315 -5.46 -10.88 12.17
CA SER A 315 -5.62 -9.44 12.40
C SER A 315 -4.56 -8.59 11.70
N ASN A 316 -4.08 -9.05 10.54
CA ASN A 316 -3.11 -8.32 9.71
C ASN A 316 -3.84 -7.54 8.63
N VAL A 317 -3.31 -6.37 8.26
CA VAL A 317 -3.96 -5.46 7.32
C VAL A 317 -3.01 -5.05 6.21
N PHE A 318 -3.48 -5.22 4.97
CA PHE A 318 -2.80 -4.85 3.74
C PHE A 318 -3.59 -3.72 3.08
N HIS A 319 -3.01 -2.53 3.09
CA HIS A 319 -3.57 -1.33 2.49
C HIS A 319 -2.88 -1.00 1.18
N HIS A 320 -3.69 -0.83 0.14
CA HIS A 320 -3.22 -0.55 -1.20
C HIS A 320 -2.24 -1.64 -1.66
N GLY A 321 -1.31 -1.29 -2.55
CA GLY A 321 -0.35 -2.23 -3.10
C GLY A 321 -0.88 -2.94 -4.35
N ALA A 322 0.07 -3.53 -5.09
CA ALA A 322 -0.27 -4.21 -6.33
C ALA A 322 0.70 -5.35 -6.61
N ILE A 323 0.14 -6.48 -7.04
CA ILE A 323 0.83 -7.67 -7.53
C ILE A 323 0.65 -7.70 -9.04
N SER A 324 1.75 -7.68 -9.79
CA SER A 324 1.73 -7.55 -11.24
C SER A 324 2.98 -8.16 -11.89
N GLY A 325 3.03 -8.25 -13.21
CA GLY A 325 4.12 -8.92 -13.93
C GLY A 325 3.76 -10.37 -14.23
N GLY A 326 4.72 -11.30 -14.10
CA GLY A 326 4.51 -12.72 -14.43
C GLY A 326 5.47 -13.64 -13.71
N GLY A 327 5.23 -14.96 -13.78
CA GLY A 327 5.98 -15.98 -13.03
C GLY A 327 5.24 -16.50 -11.80
N PHE A 328 3.99 -16.06 -11.59
CA PHE A 328 3.19 -16.43 -10.42
C PHE A 328 2.54 -17.79 -10.56
N ASP A 329 2.80 -18.65 -9.58
CA ASP A 329 1.93 -19.76 -9.22
C ASP A 329 0.67 -19.23 -8.52
N TYR A 330 0.89 -18.30 -7.57
CA TYR A 330 -0.15 -17.62 -6.79
C TYR A 330 0.14 -16.13 -6.63
N CYS A 331 -0.88 -15.28 -6.69
CA CYS A 331 -0.70 -13.89 -6.26
C CYS A 331 -0.89 -13.77 -4.74
N LEU A 332 -1.91 -14.43 -4.20
CA LEU A 332 -2.19 -14.59 -2.79
C LEU A 332 -2.50 -16.06 -2.53
N LEU A 333 -1.69 -16.70 -1.69
CA LEU A 333 -1.90 -18.04 -1.18
C LEU A 333 -2.18 -17.96 0.32
N VAL A 334 -3.24 -18.61 0.77
CA VAL A 334 -3.65 -18.63 2.18
C VAL A 334 -3.85 -20.08 2.61
N ASP A 335 -2.96 -20.54 3.49
CA ASP A 335 -2.92 -21.90 4.05
C ASP A 335 -3.29 -21.89 5.54
N GLY A 336 -4.06 -20.89 5.99
CA GLY A 336 -4.48 -20.71 7.37
C GLY A 336 -4.60 -19.25 7.76
N GLY A 337 -4.92 -19.01 9.03
CA GLY A 337 -5.09 -17.68 9.60
C GLY A 337 -6.53 -17.17 9.51
N ASN A 338 -6.82 -16.10 10.25
CA ASN A 338 -8.14 -15.45 10.22
C ASN A 338 -8.03 -13.94 10.35
N ASN A 339 -9.10 -13.21 10.03
CA ASN A 339 -9.12 -11.74 10.13
C ASN A 339 -7.98 -11.03 9.37
N ASN A 340 -7.43 -11.65 8.32
CA ASN A 340 -6.42 -11.01 7.47
C ASN A 340 -7.14 -10.19 6.39
N GLN A 341 -6.88 -8.88 6.36
CA GLN A 341 -7.67 -7.92 5.61
C GLN A 341 -6.87 -7.27 4.48
N PHE A 342 -7.47 -7.16 3.30
CA PHE A 342 -6.90 -6.56 2.11
C PHE A 342 -7.82 -5.43 1.62
N TYR A 343 -7.31 -4.20 1.59
CA TYR A 343 -8.05 -3.00 1.20
C TYR A 343 -7.44 -2.37 -0.04
N GLY A 344 -8.19 -2.34 -1.14
CA GLY A 344 -7.74 -1.70 -2.38
C GLY A 344 -6.51 -2.36 -3.00
N THR A 345 -6.22 -3.61 -2.64
CA THR A 345 -5.09 -4.36 -3.20
C THR A 345 -5.41 -4.82 -4.62
N ILE A 346 -4.41 -4.71 -5.48
CA ILE A 346 -4.51 -5.01 -6.90
C ILE A 346 -3.82 -6.35 -7.23
N PHE A 347 -4.49 -7.24 -7.95
CA PHE A 347 -3.98 -8.54 -8.42
C PHE A 347 -4.14 -8.64 -9.95
N GLU A 348 -3.09 -8.28 -10.70
CA GLU A 348 -3.16 -8.11 -12.17
C GLU A 348 -2.03 -8.77 -12.99
N PRO A 349 -1.48 -9.94 -12.62
CA PRO A 349 -0.79 -10.74 -13.61
C PRO A 349 -1.73 -11.16 -14.76
N GLY A 350 -1.20 -11.33 -15.97
CA GLY A 350 -2.03 -11.80 -17.09
C GLY A 350 -2.62 -13.19 -16.84
N ALA A 351 -1.86 -14.05 -16.17
CA ALA A 351 -2.27 -15.38 -15.71
C ALA A 351 -1.39 -15.84 -14.53
N SER A 352 -1.84 -16.88 -13.84
CA SER A 352 -1.11 -17.63 -12.82
C SER A 352 -1.26 -19.14 -13.02
N THR A 353 -0.27 -19.91 -12.55
CA THR A 353 -0.23 -21.37 -12.73
C THR A 353 -1.43 -22.06 -12.06
N TYR A 354 -1.78 -21.65 -10.84
CA TYR A 354 -2.79 -22.32 -10.02
C TYR A 354 -3.96 -21.41 -9.60
N GLY A 355 -3.74 -20.09 -9.56
CA GLY A 355 -4.78 -19.08 -9.38
C GLY A 355 -4.24 -17.78 -8.80
N HIS A 356 -4.96 -16.66 -8.97
CA HIS A 356 -4.51 -15.40 -8.36
C HIS A 356 -4.71 -15.44 -6.85
N ILE A 357 -5.93 -15.73 -6.40
CA ILE A 357 -6.25 -15.84 -4.98
C ILE A 357 -6.67 -17.28 -4.71
N VAL A 358 -5.88 -18.02 -3.95
CA VAL A 358 -6.20 -19.38 -3.55
C VAL A 358 -6.17 -19.45 -2.02
N VAL A 359 -7.32 -19.83 -1.46
CA VAL A 359 -7.50 -20.00 -0.01
C VAL A 359 -7.76 -21.48 0.23
N ASN A 360 -6.72 -22.17 0.68
CA ASN A 360 -6.78 -23.58 1.03
C ASN A 360 -7.44 -23.78 2.40
N ASP A 361 -7.08 -22.95 3.37
CA ASP A 361 -7.67 -22.90 4.70
C ASP A 361 -7.64 -21.46 5.25
N GLY A 362 -8.39 -21.19 6.31
CA GLY A 362 -8.45 -19.89 6.97
C GLY A 362 -9.53 -18.94 6.42
N GLU A 363 -9.36 -17.66 6.75
CA GLU A 363 -10.30 -16.59 6.46
C GLU A 363 -9.60 -15.32 5.99
N ILE A 364 -10.10 -14.72 4.89
CA ILE A 364 -9.67 -13.41 4.41
C ILE A 364 -10.83 -12.43 4.18
N GLN A 365 -10.56 -11.15 4.41
CA GLN A 365 -11.47 -10.05 4.11
C GLN A 365 -10.86 -9.14 3.04
N GLY A 366 -11.27 -9.32 1.78
CA GLY A 366 -10.89 -8.49 0.64
C GLY A 366 -11.95 -7.43 0.32
N MET A 367 -11.56 -6.18 0.39
CA MET A 367 -12.45 -5.02 0.20
C MET A 367 -11.91 -4.08 -0.87
N GLU A 368 -12.76 -3.74 -1.83
CA GLU A 368 -12.42 -2.89 -2.97
C GLU A 368 -11.19 -3.38 -3.76
N ILE A 369 -10.97 -4.70 -3.79
CA ILE A 369 -9.82 -5.27 -4.51
C ILE A 369 -10.09 -5.29 -6.02
N ARG A 370 -9.03 -5.12 -6.81
CA ARG A 370 -9.09 -5.30 -8.27
C ARG A 370 -8.39 -6.58 -8.64
N ILE A 371 -9.08 -7.43 -9.43
CA ILE A 371 -8.50 -8.65 -9.98
C ILE A 371 -8.63 -8.62 -11.50
N GLU A 372 -7.53 -8.83 -12.21
CA GLU A 372 -7.51 -9.03 -13.66
C GLU A 372 -6.73 -10.29 -13.99
N GLY A 373 -7.27 -11.12 -14.89
CA GLY A 373 -6.62 -12.33 -15.40
C GLY A 373 -6.91 -12.54 -16.88
N ASN A 374 -6.54 -11.55 -17.69
CA ASN A 374 -6.92 -11.47 -19.11
C ASN A 374 -6.47 -12.67 -19.97
N SER A 375 -5.45 -13.40 -19.52
CA SER A 375 -4.86 -14.56 -20.19
C SER A 375 -4.98 -15.84 -19.35
N GLN A 376 -5.75 -15.81 -18.25
CA GLN A 376 -5.91 -16.96 -17.37
C GLN A 376 -6.51 -18.14 -18.15
N PRO A 377 -5.90 -19.35 -18.10
CA PRO A 377 -6.51 -20.53 -18.68
C PRO A 377 -7.89 -20.76 -18.08
N ALA A 378 -8.87 -21.05 -18.92
CA ALA A 378 -10.25 -21.18 -18.46
C ALA A 378 -10.46 -22.38 -17.51
N THR A 379 -9.51 -23.33 -17.46
CA THR A 379 -9.49 -24.47 -16.54
C THR A 379 -8.89 -24.16 -15.16
N THR A 380 -8.21 -23.03 -15.01
CA THR A 380 -7.53 -22.66 -13.76
C THR A 380 -8.29 -21.50 -13.13
N PRO A 381 -8.84 -21.67 -11.91
CA PRO A 381 -9.58 -20.60 -11.25
C PRO A 381 -8.66 -19.41 -11.00
N LEU A 382 -9.21 -18.20 -11.17
CA LEU A 382 -8.56 -16.97 -10.77
C LEU A 382 -8.70 -16.74 -9.27
N VAL A 383 -9.87 -17.10 -8.74
CA VAL A 383 -10.16 -17.10 -7.31
C VAL A 383 -10.69 -18.48 -6.94
N GLU A 384 -10.08 -19.11 -5.96
CA GLU A 384 -10.51 -20.41 -5.45
C GLU A 384 -10.53 -20.44 -3.92
N PHE A 385 -11.68 -20.80 -3.37
CA PHE A 385 -11.82 -21.20 -1.97
C PHE A 385 -12.02 -22.70 -1.90
N LYS A 386 -11.15 -23.40 -1.16
CA LYS A 386 -11.24 -24.84 -0.95
C LYS A 386 -12.29 -25.19 0.11
N THR A 387 -12.58 -26.49 0.20
CA THR A 387 -13.53 -27.05 1.16
C THR A 387 -13.07 -26.80 2.60
N GLY A 388 -13.94 -26.23 3.45
CA GLY A 388 -13.63 -25.95 4.86
C GLY A 388 -13.45 -24.46 5.17
N THR A 389 -13.16 -23.65 4.16
CA THR A 389 -13.14 -22.19 4.27
C THR A 389 -14.52 -21.63 4.60
N ARG A 390 -14.56 -20.59 5.43
CA ARG A 390 -15.79 -19.92 5.88
C ARG A 390 -15.52 -18.46 6.23
N ASN A 391 -16.59 -17.67 6.25
CA ASN A 391 -16.58 -16.26 6.69
C ASN A 391 -15.69 -15.31 5.90
N SER A 392 -15.03 -15.77 4.83
CA SER A 392 -14.27 -14.88 3.98
C SER A 392 -15.20 -13.96 3.19
N THR A 393 -14.81 -12.72 2.99
CA THR A 393 -15.55 -11.75 2.17
C THR A 393 -14.62 -11.20 1.10
N LEU A 394 -15.00 -11.26 -0.17
CA LEU A 394 -14.31 -10.56 -1.25
C LEU A 394 -15.26 -9.62 -1.97
N THR A 395 -14.87 -8.35 -2.13
CA THR A 395 -15.62 -7.34 -2.88
C THR A 395 -14.68 -6.49 -3.73
N GLY A 396 -15.17 -5.95 -4.84
CA GLY A 396 -14.42 -5.07 -5.72
C GLY A 396 -14.74 -5.26 -7.20
N THR A 397 -13.75 -5.03 -8.06
CA THR A 397 -13.88 -5.14 -9.53
C THR A 397 -13.11 -6.33 -10.07
N TYR A 398 -13.69 -7.03 -11.03
CA TYR A 398 -13.17 -8.28 -11.55
C TYR A 398 -13.20 -8.32 -13.08
N ALA A 399 -12.11 -8.76 -13.70
CA ALA A 399 -11.98 -8.89 -15.15
C ALA A 399 -11.34 -10.23 -15.58
N GLY A 400 -12.17 -11.14 -16.08
CA GLY A 400 -11.76 -12.42 -16.66
C GLY A 400 -11.54 -13.55 -15.63
N GLY A 401 -11.47 -14.80 -16.08
CA GLY A 401 -11.18 -15.99 -15.25
C GLY A 401 -12.40 -16.61 -14.55
N LEU A 402 -12.20 -17.79 -13.96
CA LEU A 402 -13.19 -18.55 -13.19
C LEU A 402 -13.06 -18.25 -11.68
N THR A 403 -14.18 -18.10 -10.98
CA THR A 403 -14.22 -18.11 -9.51
C THR A 403 -14.88 -19.39 -9.02
N VAL A 404 -14.22 -20.09 -8.09
CA VAL A 404 -14.73 -21.32 -7.46
C VAL A 404 -14.78 -21.12 -5.95
N ASP A 405 -15.95 -21.33 -5.35
CA ASP A 405 -16.11 -21.36 -3.89
C ASP A 405 -16.70 -22.69 -3.46
N ASN A 406 -15.84 -23.55 -2.89
CA ASN A 406 -16.23 -24.82 -2.30
C ASN A 406 -16.49 -24.71 -0.78
N GLY A 407 -16.39 -23.51 -0.21
CA GLY A 407 -16.62 -23.21 1.19
C GLY A 407 -17.94 -22.48 1.44
N ASN A 408 -18.03 -21.80 2.58
CA ASN A 408 -19.14 -20.92 2.95
C ASN A 408 -18.64 -19.47 3.04
N ASN A 409 -18.32 -18.89 1.89
CA ASN A 409 -17.74 -17.56 1.79
C ASN A 409 -18.66 -16.59 1.03
N TYR A 410 -18.40 -15.30 1.20
CA TYR A 410 -19.07 -14.26 0.45
C TYR A 410 -18.16 -13.70 -0.62
N ILE A 411 -18.54 -13.86 -1.89
CA ILE A 411 -17.84 -13.25 -3.02
C ILE A 411 -18.84 -12.35 -3.76
N GLY A 412 -18.56 -11.05 -3.69
CA GLY A 412 -19.36 -9.94 -4.22
C GLY A 412 -18.55 -9.05 -5.16
N PHE A 413 -17.95 -9.63 -6.20
CA PHE A 413 -17.33 -8.86 -7.29
C PHE A 413 -18.37 -8.32 -8.26
N ARG A 414 -18.19 -7.07 -8.69
CA ARG A 414 -18.84 -6.54 -9.89
C ARG A 414 -17.97 -6.92 -11.09
N SER A 415 -18.55 -7.53 -12.12
CA SER A 415 -17.81 -8.03 -13.28
C SER A 415 -18.60 -7.94 -14.57
N GLY A 416 -18.00 -7.31 -15.58
CA GLY A 416 -18.49 -7.41 -16.96
C GLY A 416 -18.07 -8.72 -17.65
N LYS A 417 -17.18 -9.55 -17.08
CA LYS A 417 -16.50 -10.65 -17.81
C LYS A 417 -16.40 -12.00 -17.07
N ALA A 418 -17.11 -12.21 -15.96
CA ALA A 418 -17.02 -13.44 -15.15
C ALA A 418 -18.20 -14.37 -15.39
N ALA A 419 -17.92 -15.67 -15.59
CA ALA A 419 -18.90 -16.71 -15.33
C ALA A 419 -18.67 -17.36 -13.96
N TRP A 420 -19.79 -17.79 -13.39
CA TRP A 420 -19.93 -18.10 -11.98
C TRP A 420 -20.21 -19.59 -11.82
N TYR A 421 -19.45 -20.28 -10.96
CA TYR A 421 -19.89 -21.53 -10.34
C TYR A 421 -20.13 -21.20 -8.86
N LYS A 422 -21.39 -21.08 -8.42
CA LYS A 422 -21.70 -20.50 -7.09
C LYS A 422 -22.50 -21.41 -6.17
N ASN A 423 -22.12 -21.35 -4.89
CA ASN A 423 -22.88 -21.67 -3.70
C ASN A 423 -23.42 -20.38 -3.02
N ALA A 424 -23.80 -19.34 -3.77
CA ALA A 424 -24.32 -18.12 -3.17
C ALA A 424 -25.55 -17.55 -3.86
N ARG A 425 -26.33 -16.85 -3.04
CA ARG A 425 -27.76 -16.62 -3.24
C ARG A 425 -28.10 -15.37 -4.05
N ASN A 426 -27.19 -14.43 -4.29
CA ASN A 426 -27.52 -13.12 -4.87
C ASN A 426 -27.36 -13.05 -6.41
N ASN A 427 -28.30 -12.39 -7.09
CA ASN A 427 -28.16 -11.98 -8.50
C ASN A 427 -27.12 -10.86 -8.65
N LEU A 428 -26.02 -11.12 -9.38
CA LEU A 428 -24.89 -10.21 -9.56
C LEU A 428 -24.62 -9.89 -11.05
N PHE A 429 -25.61 -10.13 -11.93
CA PHE A 429 -25.49 -9.86 -13.35
C PHE A 429 -25.42 -8.35 -13.65
N GLU A 430 -24.46 -7.92 -14.49
CA GLU A 430 -24.30 -6.48 -14.78
C GLU A 430 -25.49 -5.90 -15.52
N ASN A 431 -25.96 -4.75 -15.02
CA ASN A 431 -27.16 -4.04 -15.48
C ASN A 431 -28.46 -4.85 -15.49
N ALA A 432 -28.68 -5.71 -14.48
CA ALA A 432 -29.97 -6.38 -14.26
C ALA A 432 -31.14 -5.42 -13.94
N THR A 433 -30.86 -4.14 -13.71
CA THR A 433 -31.81 -3.06 -13.44
C THR A 433 -32.10 -2.17 -14.65
N PHE A 434 -31.45 -2.42 -15.80
CA PHE A 434 -31.62 -1.70 -17.06
C PHE A 434 -31.43 -0.17 -16.99
N HIS A 435 -30.39 0.30 -16.31
CA HIS A 435 -29.94 1.69 -16.36
C HIS A 435 -29.07 1.97 -17.60
N GLY A 436 -28.92 3.27 -17.91
CA GLY A 436 -27.99 3.74 -18.95
C GLY A 436 -28.46 3.54 -20.39
N PHE A 437 -29.75 3.23 -20.61
CA PHE A 437 -30.32 3.10 -21.95
C PHE A 437 -30.30 4.45 -22.69
N GLN A 438 -29.53 4.55 -23.77
CA GLN A 438 -29.41 5.74 -24.61
C GLN A 438 -29.17 5.32 -26.06
N ASN A 439 -29.72 6.07 -27.03
CA ASN A 439 -29.51 5.83 -28.47
C ASN A 439 -29.80 4.36 -28.91
N ASN A 440 -30.85 3.75 -28.35
CA ASN A 440 -31.22 2.35 -28.60
C ASN A 440 -30.14 1.31 -28.21
N ALA A 441 -29.18 1.70 -27.38
CA ALA A 441 -28.17 0.82 -26.81
C ALA A 441 -28.45 0.62 -25.31
N LEU A 442 -28.46 -0.64 -24.88
CA LEU A 442 -28.58 -1.03 -23.48
C LEU A 442 -27.22 -1.59 -23.03
N PRO A 443 -26.54 -0.97 -22.05
CA PRO A 443 -25.27 -1.50 -21.57
C PRO A 443 -25.42 -2.97 -21.14
N TYR A 444 -24.48 -3.82 -21.59
CA TYR A 444 -24.38 -5.26 -21.29
C TYR A 444 -25.41 -6.20 -21.94
N TRP A 445 -26.36 -5.65 -22.69
CA TRP A 445 -27.46 -6.41 -23.31
C TRP A 445 -27.53 -6.14 -24.80
N ASP A 446 -27.63 -7.20 -25.59
CA ASP A 446 -27.95 -7.14 -27.01
C ASP A 446 -29.47 -7.33 -27.19
N ILE A 447 -30.09 -6.39 -27.90
CA ILE A 447 -31.49 -6.47 -28.34
C ILE A 447 -31.47 -6.69 -29.84
N THR A 448 -31.96 -7.86 -30.28
CA THR A 448 -31.94 -8.23 -31.70
C THR A 448 -33.36 -8.45 -32.25
N GLY A 449 -33.52 -8.33 -33.56
CA GLY A 449 -34.80 -8.44 -34.26
C GLY A 449 -35.11 -7.20 -35.11
N THR A 450 -35.51 -7.41 -36.37
CA THR A 450 -35.73 -6.32 -37.32
C THR A 450 -36.89 -5.41 -36.88
N GLY A 451 -36.62 -4.12 -36.73
CA GLY A 451 -37.66 -3.13 -36.38
C GLY A 451 -38.14 -3.19 -34.93
N VAL A 452 -37.49 -3.97 -34.07
CA VAL A 452 -37.75 -3.98 -32.62
C VAL A 452 -37.33 -2.64 -32.04
N THR A 453 -38.19 -2.05 -31.21
CA THR A 453 -37.88 -0.82 -30.48
C THR A 453 -37.88 -1.09 -28.98
N ALA A 454 -37.02 -0.38 -28.25
CA ALA A 454 -36.84 -0.55 -26.83
C ALA A 454 -37.01 0.79 -26.09
N THR A 455 -37.68 0.75 -24.93
CA THR A 455 -37.78 1.89 -24.03
C THR A 455 -37.66 1.43 -22.58
N ILE A 456 -37.19 2.30 -21.71
CA ILE A 456 -37.15 2.05 -20.27
C ILE A 456 -38.36 2.71 -19.61
N GLN A 457 -39.10 1.93 -18.84
CA GLN A 457 -40.24 2.36 -18.04
C GLN A 457 -39.85 2.38 -16.55
N SER A 458 -40.60 3.15 -15.76
CA SER A 458 -40.43 3.19 -14.31
C SER A 458 -40.57 1.80 -13.68
N PRO A 459 -39.91 1.55 -12.53
CA PRO A 459 -40.00 0.29 -11.84
C PRO A 459 -41.45 -0.11 -11.52
N GLU A 460 -41.79 -1.38 -11.75
CA GLU A 460 -43.15 -1.93 -11.54
C GLU A 460 -43.13 -3.15 -10.59
N LEU A 461 -42.20 -4.08 -10.79
CA LEU A 461 -42.08 -5.30 -9.99
C LEU A 461 -41.40 -5.05 -8.64
N THR A 462 -40.33 -4.25 -8.65
CA THR A 462 -39.57 -3.89 -7.45
C THR A 462 -39.15 -2.43 -7.54
N PRO A 463 -38.91 -1.70 -6.43
CA PRO A 463 -38.63 -0.26 -6.47
C PRO A 463 -37.33 0.16 -7.19
N HIS A 464 -36.42 -0.78 -7.45
CA HIS A 464 -35.05 -0.51 -7.91
C HIS A 464 -34.73 -1.07 -9.30
N HIS A 465 -35.63 -1.84 -9.91
CA HIS A 465 -35.41 -2.42 -11.23
C HIS A 465 -36.29 -1.71 -12.26
N ASN A 466 -35.67 -1.03 -13.22
CA ASN A 466 -36.45 -0.49 -14.33
C ASN A 466 -37.07 -1.63 -15.14
N VAL A 467 -38.10 -1.28 -15.91
CA VAL A 467 -38.76 -2.20 -16.82
C VAL A 467 -38.30 -1.90 -18.24
N LEU A 468 -37.69 -2.88 -18.90
CA LEU A 468 -37.41 -2.81 -20.34
C LEU A 468 -38.69 -3.17 -21.09
N LYS A 469 -39.24 -2.22 -21.83
CA LYS A 469 -40.34 -2.45 -22.76
C LYS A 469 -39.78 -2.64 -24.16
N LEU A 470 -40.01 -3.82 -24.74
CA LEU A 470 -39.75 -4.12 -26.14
C LEU A 470 -41.06 -4.10 -26.93
N THR A 471 -41.12 -3.31 -28.00
CA THR A 471 -42.20 -3.37 -28.98
C THR A 471 -41.71 -4.17 -30.18
N VAL A 472 -42.29 -5.36 -30.37
CA VAL A 472 -41.89 -6.34 -31.39
C VAL A 472 -42.90 -6.32 -32.55
N PRO A 473 -42.49 -5.99 -33.78
CA PRO A 473 -43.37 -6.00 -34.94
C PRO A 473 -43.97 -7.37 -35.26
N ALA A 474 -45.08 -7.38 -35.99
CA ALA A 474 -45.63 -8.60 -36.58
C ALA A 474 -44.63 -9.26 -37.53
N GLY A 475 -44.52 -10.58 -37.49
CA GLY A 475 -43.64 -11.36 -38.36
C GLY A 475 -42.18 -11.43 -37.90
N VAL A 476 -41.85 -10.95 -36.70
CA VAL A 476 -40.46 -10.81 -36.22
C VAL A 476 -40.21 -11.68 -34.98
N THR A 477 -39.05 -12.32 -34.94
CA THR A 477 -38.48 -12.86 -33.70
C THR A 477 -37.51 -11.84 -33.12
N ALA A 478 -37.73 -11.44 -31.86
CA ALA A 478 -36.84 -10.57 -31.12
C ALA A 478 -36.11 -11.35 -30.02
N ASN A 479 -34.91 -10.89 -29.65
CA ASN A 479 -34.17 -11.47 -28.54
C ASN A 479 -33.66 -10.41 -27.57
N LEU A 480 -33.62 -10.78 -26.30
CA LEU A 480 -32.81 -10.11 -25.29
C LEU A 480 -31.77 -11.10 -24.77
N GLU A 481 -30.50 -10.79 -24.98
CA GLU A 481 -29.37 -11.65 -24.60
C GLU A 481 -28.22 -10.83 -24.00
N ALA A 482 -27.40 -11.46 -23.18
CA ALA A 482 -26.18 -10.82 -22.70
C ALA A 482 -25.29 -10.49 -23.90
N ALA A 483 -24.73 -9.28 -23.97
CA ALA A 483 -23.93 -8.92 -25.12
C ALA A 483 -22.70 -9.84 -25.25
N SER A 484 -22.35 -10.21 -26.47
CA SER A 484 -21.35 -11.27 -26.74
C SER A 484 -19.99 -11.08 -26.06
N ALA A 485 -19.56 -9.83 -25.83
CA ALA A 485 -18.33 -9.49 -25.11
C ALA A 485 -18.36 -9.84 -23.61
N TYR A 486 -19.55 -10.12 -23.08
CA TYR A 486 -19.83 -10.40 -21.67
C TYR A 486 -20.44 -11.81 -21.48
N ILE A 487 -20.68 -12.55 -22.57
CA ILE A 487 -21.02 -13.98 -22.51
C ILE A 487 -19.74 -14.76 -22.16
N PRO A 488 -19.77 -15.65 -21.16
CA PRO A 488 -18.63 -16.47 -20.82
C PRO A 488 -18.29 -17.48 -21.92
N ALA A 489 -16.99 -17.72 -22.12
CA ALA A 489 -16.53 -18.81 -22.96
C ALA A 489 -16.79 -20.15 -22.26
N THR A 490 -17.91 -20.81 -22.54
CA THR A 490 -18.28 -22.12 -21.97
C THR A 490 -17.57 -23.31 -22.63
N LYS A 491 -16.84 -23.05 -23.72
CA LYS A 491 -16.19 -24.07 -24.53
C LYS A 491 -15.08 -24.78 -23.72
N ASN A 492 -15.19 -26.11 -23.60
CA ASN A 492 -14.27 -26.99 -22.87
C ASN A 492 -14.25 -26.85 -21.34
N LEU A 493 -15.36 -26.41 -20.71
CA LEU A 493 -15.39 -26.15 -19.27
C LEU A 493 -16.41 -27.04 -18.53
N PRO A 494 -15.96 -28.13 -17.89
CA PRO A 494 -16.84 -29.10 -17.24
C PRO A 494 -17.59 -28.53 -16.02
N LEU A 495 -17.06 -27.49 -15.38
CA LEU A 495 -17.69 -26.82 -14.23
C LEU A 495 -18.91 -25.98 -14.63
N TYR A 496 -19.07 -25.61 -15.90
CA TYR A 496 -20.29 -24.97 -16.42
C TYR A 496 -21.33 -25.96 -16.91
N GLY A 497 -21.29 -27.22 -16.45
CA GLY A 497 -22.16 -28.29 -16.95
C GLY A 497 -23.66 -28.02 -16.83
N GLN A 498 -24.09 -27.14 -15.92
CA GLN A 498 -25.48 -26.75 -15.72
C GLN A 498 -25.60 -25.22 -15.56
N MET A 499 -26.60 -24.62 -16.22
CA MET A 499 -26.96 -23.21 -16.12
C MET A 499 -28.37 -23.04 -15.57
N ASN A 500 -28.60 -21.93 -14.88
CA ASN A 500 -29.90 -21.42 -14.45
C ASN A 500 -30.07 -20.03 -15.04
N ILE A 501 -31.08 -19.83 -15.88
CA ILE A 501 -31.41 -18.53 -16.48
C ILE A 501 -32.87 -18.20 -16.19
N GLY A 502 -33.17 -16.93 -15.93
CA GLY A 502 -34.50 -16.49 -15.58
C GLY A 502 -34.71 -14.99 -15.78
N MET A 503 -35.90 -14.58 -16.19
CA MET A 503 -36.30 -13.17 -16.29
C MET A 503 -37.76 -13.02 -15.88
N TYR A 504 -38.11 -11.90 -15.25
CA TYR A 504 -39.52 -11.54 -15.12
C TYR A 504 -40.00 -10.94 -16.42
N VAL A 505 -41.07 -11.50 -16.96
CA VAL A 505 -41.66 -11.09 -18.23
C VAL A 505 -43.13 -10.81 -17.98
N LYS A 506 -43.66 -9.77 -18.61
CA LYS A 506 -45.09 -9.49 -18.69
C LYS A 506 -45.48 -9.28 -20.15
N THR A 507 -46.48 -10.04 -20.60
CA THR A 507 -47.08 -9.94 -21.94
C THR A 507 -48.52 -10.44 -21.92
N SER A 508 -49.35 -9.90 -22.81
CA SER A 508 -50.76 -10.30 -23.01
C SER A 508 -50.95 -11.35 -24.11
N VAL A 509 -49.85 -11.91 -24.64
CA VAL A 509 -49.90 -12.90 -25.71
C VAL A 509 -49.28 -14.20 -25.21
N ALA A 510 -50.05 -15.28 -25.27
CA ALA A 510 -49.63 -16.58 -24.78
C ALA A 510 -48.58 -17.21 -25.70
N GLY A 511 -47.59 -17.89 -25.12
CA GLY A 511 -46.69 -18.76 -25.88
C GLY A 511 -45.54 -18.04 -26.59
N ILE A 512 -45.54 -16.71 -26.69
CA ILE A 512 -44.55 -15.99 -27.51
C ILE A 512 -43.22 -15.71 -26.81
N CYS A 513 -43.18 -15.70 -25.47
CA CYS A 513 -41.98 -15.40 -24.70
C CYS A 513 -41.50 -16.65 -23.97
N TYR A 514 -40.29 -17.12 -24.26
CA TYR A 514 -39.65 -18.24 -23.59
C TYR A 514 -38.14 -18.04 -23.58
N LEU A 515 -37.46 -18.64 -22.61
CA LEU A 515 -36.01 -18.71 -22.66
C LEU A 515 -35.59 -19.81 -23.63
N ARG A 516 -34.42 -19.64 -24.25
CA ARG A 516 -33.80 -20.59 -25.15
C ARG A 516 -32.32 -20.74 -24.82
N THR A 517 -31.78 -21.96 -24.95
CA THR A 517 -30.35 -22.24 -24.87
C THR A 517 -29.93 -23.42 -25.74
N ASN A 518 -28.64 -23.51 -26.06
CA ASN A 518 -28.00 -24.68 -26.66
C ASN A 518 -27.57 -25.68 -25.58
N ALA A 519 -28.20 -26.85 -25.56
CA ALA A 519 -27.86 -27.96 -24.69
C ALA A 519 -27.09 -29.06 -25.45
N PRO A 520 -26.47 -30.03 -24.77
CA PRO A 520 -25.74 -31.12 -25.42
C PRO A 520 -26.59 -31.91 -26.44
N ALA A 521 -27.90 -32.03 -26.18
CA ALA A 521 -28.86 -32.72 -27.05
C ALA A 521 -29.47 -31.84 -28.16
N GLY A 522 -29.06 -30.57 -28.27
CA GLY A 522 -29.62 -29.60 -29.21
C GLY A 522 -30.22 -28.38 -28.50
N VAL A 523 -30.98 -27.57 -29.25
CA VAL A 523 -31.65 -26.38 -28.71
C VAL A 523 -32.80 -26.78 -27.79
N VAL A 524 -32.88 -26.16 -26.62
CA VAL A 524 -33.94 -26.38 -25.63
C VAL A 524 -34.56 -25.06 -25.21
N THR A 525 -35.85 -25.07 -24.92
CA THR A 525 -36.64 -23.92 -24.50
C THR A 525 -37.29 -24.14 -23.13
N SER A 526 -37.57 -23.04 -22.42
CA SER A 526 -38.35 -23.08 -21.17
C SER A 526 -39.84 -23.28 -21.44
N HIS A 527 -40.62 -23.43 -20.36
CA HIS A 527 -42.05 -23.16 -20.47
C HIS A 527 -42.27 -21.70 -20.90
N PRO A 528 -43.18 -21.42 -21.84
CA PRO A 528 -43.43 -20.07 -22.29
C PRO A 528 -44.35 -19.30 -21.33
N HIS A 529 -44.32 -17.97 -21.41
CA HIS A 529 -45.22 -17.09 -20.68
C HIS A 529 -46.71 -17.36 -21.05
N PRO A 530 -47.64 -17.39 -20.07
CA PRO A 530 -49.04 -17.77 -20.29
C PRO A 530 -49.86 -16.71 -21.03
N GLY A 531 -49.38 -15.46 -21.07
CA GLY A 531 -50.01 -14.38 -21.84
C GLY A 531 -51.22 -13.73 -21.16
N ASP A 532 -51.31 -13.84 -19.84
CA ASP A 532 -52.40 -13.31 -19.02
C ASP A 532 -52.26 -11.82 -18.67
N GLY A 533 -51.23 -11.15 -19.18
CA GLY A 533 -50.95 -9.74 -18.91
C GLY A 533 -50.32 -9.46 -17.54
N ASN A 534 -49.98 -10.50 -16.77
CA ASN A 534 -49.30 -10.37 -15.48
C ASN A 534 -47.80 -10.63 -15.61
N TRP A 535 -47.05 -10.33 -14.54
CA TRP A 535 -45.64 -10.69 -14.43
C TRP A 535 -45.50 -12.17 -14.09
N HIS A 536 -44.73 -12.90 -14.90
CA HIS A 536 -44.31 -14.27 -14.60
C HIS A 536 -42.79 -14.39 -14.71
N PHE A 537 -42.21 -15.19 -13.82
CA PHE A 537 -40.80 -15.56 -13.93
C PHE A 537 -40.65 -16.66 -14.98
N VAL A 538 -40.14 -16.29 -16.15
CA VAL A 538 -39.81 -17.23 -17.22
C VAL A 538 -38.39 -17.70 -16.96
N SER A 539 -38.21 -18.98 -16.62
CA SER A 539 -36.91 -19.52 -16.24
C SER A 539 -36.66 -20.92 -16.78
N MET A 540 -35.39 -21.32 -16.82
CA MET A 540 -35.00 -22.71 -17.01
C MET A 540 -33.70 -23.03 -16.27
N THR A 541 -33.60 -24.30 -15.88
CA THR A 541 -32.34 -24.96 -15.52
C THR A 541 -32.01 -25.94 -16.62
N GLN A 542 -30.79 -25.86 -17.18
CA GLN A 542 -30.42 -26.74 -18.28
C GLN A 542 -28.93 -27.07 -18.31
N LEU A 543 -28.60 -28.24 -18.85
CA LEU A 543 -27.22 -28.60 -19.18
C LEU A 543 -26.66 -27.71 -20.28
N VAL A 544 -25.46 -27.19 -20.08
CA VAL A 544 -24.79 -26.34 -21.08
C VAL A 544 -24.11 -27.20 -22.12
N ASN A 545 -24.24 -26.82 -23.39
CA ASN A 545 -23.40 -27.39 -24.45
C ASN A 545 -21.98 -26.82 -24.38
N THR A 546 -21.08 -27.53 -23.71
CA THR A 546 -19.67 -27.11 -23.55
C THR A 546 -18.83 -27.23 -24.83
N ALA A 547 -19.40 -27.64 -25.97
CA ALA A 547 -18.70 -27.71 -27.25
C ALA A 547 -18.89 -26.45 -28.12
N THR A 548 -19.81 -25.56 -27.75
CA THR A 548 -20.21 -24.39 -28.55
C THR A 548 -20.34 -23.14 -27.66
N THR A 549 -20.37 -21.94 -28.27
CA THR A 549 -20.65 -20.70 -27.55
C THR A 549 -22.03 -20.74 -26.91
N LEU A 550 -22.17 -20.28 -25.67
CA LEU A 550 -23.44 -20.25 -24.96
C LEU A 550 -24.50 -19.40 -25.71
N ASP A 551 -25.69 -19.96 -25.87
CA ASP A 551 -26.82 -19.39 -26.61
C ASP A 551 -28.00 -19.04 -25.67
N ALA A 552 -27.71 -18.47 -24.50
CA ALA A 552 -28.69 -18.27 -23.43
C ALA A 552 -29.41 -16.92 -23.55
N ARG A 553 -30.70 -16.95 -23.93
CA ARG A 553 -31.47 -15.71 -24.20
C ARG A 553 -32.96 -15.85 -23.92
N LEU A 554 -33.63 -14.69 -23.79
CA LEU A 554 -35.08 -14.60 -23.94
C LEU A 554 -35.42 -14.41 -25.41
N GLU A 555 -36.20 -15.33 -25.96
CA GLU A 555 -36.71 -15.27 -27.34
C GLU A 555 -38.19 -14.84 -27.29
N ILE A 556 -38.53 -13.84 -28.10
CA ILE A 556 -39.89 -13.32 -28.29
C ILE A 556 -40.30 -13.62 -29.73
N ASN A 557 -41.06 -14.69 -29.91
CA ASN A 557 -41.48 -15.16 -31.23
C ASN A 557 -42.83 -14.55 -31.63
N ASN A 558 -42.81 -13.42 -32.35
CA ASN A 558 -44.01 -12.76 -32.87
C ASN A 558 -44.23 -13.00 -34.38
N THR A 559 -43.93 -14.21 -34.86
CA THR A 559 -43.95 -14.51 -36.31
C THR A 559 -45.34 -14.63 -36.95
N SER A 560 -46.39 -14.82 -36.15
CA SER A 560 -47.77 -15.02 -36.62
C SER A 560 -48.79 -14.06 -36.02
N GLY A 561 -48.34 -13.01 -35.30
CA GLY A 561 -49.19 -12.10 -34.54
C GLY A 561 -49.28 -10.67 -35.10
N SER A 562 -49.93 -9.79 -34.33
CA SER A 562 -49.87 -8.33 -34.50
C SER A 562 -48.68 -7.78 -33.70
N PRO A 563 -48.27 -6.50 -33.89
CA PRO A 563 -47.25 -5.89 -33.03
C PRO A 563 -47.57 -6.07 -31.54
N VAL A 564 -46.58 -6.46 -30.73
CA VAL A 564 -46.76 -6.80 -29.32
C VAL A 564 -45.75 -6.07 -28.44
N ASP A 565 -46.22 -5.63 -27.27
CA ASP A 565 -45.36 -5.08 -26.22
C ASP A 565 -45.02 -6.19 -25.21
N VAL A 566 -43.73 -6.35 -24.93
CA VAL A 566 -43.20 -7.26 -23.92
C VAL A 566 -42.41 -6.46 -22.90
N TYR A 567 -42.72 -6.65 -21.63
CA TYR A 567 -42.08 -5.96 -20.51
C TYR A 567 -41.18 -6.95 -19.79
N ILE A 568 -39.94 -6.54 -19.52
CA ILE A 568 -38.90 -7.42 -18.97
C ILE A 568 -38.26 -6.73 -17.77
N SER A 569 -37.94 -7.48 -16.71
CA SER A 569 -37.17 -7.01 -15.57
C SER A 569 -36.33 -8.13 -14.95
N THR A 570 -35.37 -7.75 -14.10
CA THR A 570 -34.61 -8.65 -13.21
C THR A 570 -34.06 -9.91 -13.90
N PRO A 571 -33.29 -9.80 -14.99
CA PRO A 571 -32.67 -10.95 -15.59
C PRO A 571 -31.61 -11.57 -14.66
N THR A 572 -31.52 -12.90 -14.72
CA THR A 572 -30.62 -13.73 -13.91
C THR A 572 -29.95 -14.76 -14.80
N LEU A 573 -28.66 -15.02 -14.58
CA LEU A 573 -27.91 -16.12 -15.19
C LEU A 573 -26.84 -16.60 -14.19
N ASN A 574 -26.88 -17.88 -13.83
CA ASN A 574 -25.89 -18.53 -12.96
C ASN A 574 -25.54 -19.93 -13.49
N PHE A 575 -24.41 -20.51 -13.08
CA PHE A 575 -24.08 -21.92 -13.34
C PHE A 575 -23.93 -22.70 -12.04
N GLY A 576 -24.28 -23.99 -12.09
CA GLY A 576 -24.32 -24.91 -10.95
C GLY A 576 -25.74 -25.32 -10.54
N ASN A 577 -25.84 -26.02 -9.40
CA ASN A 577 -27.08 -26.69 -8.96
C ASN A 577 -28.03 -25.79 -8.15
N GLN A 578 -27.73 -24.50 -7.99
CA GLN A 578 -28.52 -23.57 -7.16
C GLN A 578 -29.11 -22.45 -8.02
N SER A 579 -30.43 -22.25 -7.90
CA SER A 579 -31.13 -21.12 -8.50
C SER A 579 -30.77 -19.81 -7.78
N PRO A 580 -30.54 -18.69 -8.48
CA PRO A 580 -30.31 -17.41 -7.84
C PRO A 580 -31.57 -16.94 -7.08
N GLU A 581 -31.40 -16.31 -5.90
CA GLU A 581 -32.50 -15.56 -5.27
C GLU A 581 -32.81 -14.34 -6.14
N ILE A 582 -34.11 -14.10 -6.32
CA ILE A 582 -34.70 -13.06 -7.15
C ILE A 582 -34.72 -11.71 -6.43
N GLU A 583 -34.68 -11.73 -5.09
CA GLU A 583 -34.80 -10.53 -4.28
C GLU A 583 -33.48 -9.74 -4.25
N PRO A 584 -33.50 -8.44 -4.59
CA PRO A 584 -32.38 -7.58 -4.24
C PRO A 584 -32.30 -7.45 -2.72
N LYS A 585 -31.08 -7.44 -2.17
CA LYS A 585 -30.87 -6.74 -0.90
C LYS A 585 -31.29 -5.27 -1.12
N PRO A 586 -32.07 -4.64 -0.22
CA PRO A 586 -32.56 -3.28 -0.44
C PRO A 586 -31.37 -2.33 -0.61
N VAL A 587 -31.34 -1.58 -1.71
CA VAL A 587 -30.47 -0.41 -1.86
C VAL A 587 -31.40 0.76 -2.16
N THR A 588 -31.78 1.48 -1.11
CA THR A 588 -32.72 2.60 -1.23
C THR A 588 -32.06 3.81 -1.88
N SER A 589 -32.88 4.76 -2.33
CA SER A 589 -32.51 6.04 -2.95
C SER A 589 -31.68 6.98 -2.06
N ALA A 590 -31.24 6.54 -0.87
CA ALA A 590 -30.43 7.32 0.06
C ALA A 590 -28.90 7.12 -0.09
N GLY A 591 -28.44 6.25 -1.00
CA GLY A 591 -27.03 6.14 -1.36
C GLY A 591 -26.18 5.17 -0.52
N GLY A 592 -25.09 4.71 -1.14
CA GLY A 592 -23.87 4.14 -0.53
C GLY A 592 -23.99 2.94 0.41
N ILE A 593 -23.44 1.79 -0.01
CA ILE A 593 -23.00 0.77 0.94
C ILE A 593 -21.70 1.28 1.56
N ILE A 594 -21.68 1.52 2.88
CA ILE A 594 -20.44 1.55 3.65
C ILE A 594 -20.03 0.09 3.84
N THR A 595 -19.02 -0.36 3.11
CA THR A 595 -18.33 -1.61 3.43
C THR A 595 -17.23 -1.29 4.44
N GLY A 596 -17.31 -1.92 5.61
CA GLY A 596 -16.28 -1.92 6.66
C GLY A 596 -16.81 -2.66 7.88
N THR A 597 -15.93 -3.25 8.69
CA THR A 597 -16.31 -3.72 10.02
C THR A 597 -16.61 -2.50 10.89
N LEU A 598 -17.87 -2.08 10.93
CA LEU A 598 -18.35 -1.24 12.02
C LEU A 598 -18.36 -2.14 13.26
N SER A 599 -17.42 -1.91 14.18
CA SER A 599 -17.60 -2.35 15.55
C SER A 599 -18.85 -1.63 16.08
N LEU A 600 -19.99 -2.32 16.04
CA LEU A 600 -21.30 -1.83 16.44
C LEU A 600 -21.53 -2.17 17.90
N SER A 601 -21.18 -1.27 18.81
CA SER A 601 -21.84 -1.25 20.11
C SER A 601 -22.99 -0.25 20.04
N VAL A 602 -24.22 -0.75 20.16
CA VAL A 602 -25.39 0.05 20.47
C VAL A 602 -25.37 0.29 21.99
N ILE A 603 -25.37 1.54 22.41
CA ILE A 603 -25.31 1.90 23.83
C ILE A 603 -26.57 2.65 24.21
N GLU A 604 -27.31 2.14 25.20
CA GLU A 604 -28.38 2.89 25.83
C GLU A 604 -27.76 4.01 26.69
N PHE A 605 -28.14 5.25 26.43
CA PHE A 605 -27.58 6.43 27.08
C PHE A 605 -28.69 7.31 27.64
N ASN A 606 -28.75 7.40 28.97
CA ASN A 606 -29.69 8.26 29.66
C ASN A 606 -29.17 9.71 29.71
N ASN A 607 -29.70 10.59 28.84
CA ASN A 607 -29.34 12.00 28.80
C ASN A 607 -29.98 12.81 29.95
N THR A 608 -29.20 13.05 31.01
CA THR A 608 -29.62 13.80 32.20
C THR A 608 -29.21 15.28 32.18
N THR A 609 -28.41 15.71 31.20
CA THR A 609 -27.91 17.08 31.08
C THR A 609 -27.94 17.57 29.64
N ASN A 610 -27.79 18.89 29.44
CA ASN A 610 -27.77 19.49 28.11
C ASN A 610 -26.46 19.24 27.34
N ASN A 611 -25.39 18.80 28.03
CA ASN A 611 -24.09 18.52 27.44
C ASN A 611 -23.76 17.06 27.69
N ILE A 612 -23.95 16.22 26.67
CA ILE A 612 -23.77 14.78 26.82
C ILE A 612 -22.36 14.35 26.45
N VAL A 613 -21.83 13.37 27.17
CA VAL A 613 -20.55 12.72 26.87
C VAL A 613 -20.86 11.28 26.50
N LEU A 614 -20.87 11.01 25.20
CA LEU A 614 -21.15 9.67 24.69
C LEU A 614 -19.87 8.81 24.76
N PRO A 615 -19.97 7.54 25.20
CA PRO A 615 -18.85 6.61 25.25
C PRO A 615 -18.26 6.36 23.85
N LYS A 616 -16.92 6.32 23.75
CA LYS A 616 -16.20 6.17 22.47
C LYS A 616 -16.29 4.75 21.90
N GLU A 617 -16.74 3.81 22.72
CA GLU A 617 -16.98 2.42 22.36
C GLU A 617 -18.24 2.24 21.50
N GLY A 618 -19.12 3.25 21.45
CA GLY A 618 -20.37 3.24 20.69
C GLY A 618 -20.37 4.19 19.49
N ASN A 619 -21.23 3.87 18.53
CA ASN A 619 -21.55 4.71 17.38
C ASN A 619 -23.06 4.83 17.13
N THR A 620 -23.87 4.06 17.87
CA THR A 620 -25.33 4.17 17.90
C THR A 620 -25.76 4.27 19.35
N PHE A 621 -26.55 5.29 19.69
CA PHE A 621 -26.94 5.58 21.06
C PHE A 621 -28.46 5.66 21.18
N ILE A 622 -29.05 4.78 21.99
CA ILE A 622 -30.48 4.83 22.32
C ILE A 622 -30.65 5.84 23.45
N LEU A 623 -31.27 6.98 23.16
CA LEU A 623 -31.49 8.04 24.13
C LEU A 623 -32.79 7.83 24.89
N THR A 624 -32.67 7.70 26.21
CA THR A 624 -33.79 7.39 27.11
C THR A 624 -34.15 8.51 28.09
N GLY A 625 -33.40 9.61 28.08
CA GLY A 625 -33.71 10.79 28.90
C GLY A 625 -34.77 11.69 28.27
N THR A 626 -35.01 12.85 28.89
CA THR A 626 -36.01 13.85 28.46
C THR A 626 -35.40 15.25 28.28
N THR A 627 -34.09 15.38 28.45
CA THR A 627 -33.40 16.67 28.51
C THR A 627 -33.01 17.16 27.12
N THR A 628 -33.10 18.47 26.86
CA THR A 628 -32.62 19.07 25.61
C THR A 628 -31.10 18.99 25.47
N ILE A 629 -30.61 18.36 24.40
CA ILE A 629 -29.20 18.26 24.05
C ILE A 629 -28.77 19.52 23.31
N SER A 630 -27.68 20.14 23.76
CA SER A 630 -27.08 21.33 23.17
C SER A 630 -25.61 21.13 22.79
N ARG A 631 -24.94 20.13 23.38
CA ARG A 631 -23.55 19.74 23.09
C ARG A 631 -23.36 18.23 23.23
N ILE A 632 -22.43 17.68 22.46
CA ILE A 632 -22.05 16.27 22.47
C ILE A 632 -20.52 16.21 22.47
N ASN A 633 -19.91 15.55 23.46
CA ASN A 633 -18.45 15.32 23.56
C ASN A 633 -17.62 16.59 23.27
N ASP A 634 -17.99 17.73 23.88
CA ASP A 634 -17.41 19.04 23.58
C ASP A 634 -16.02 19.27 24.21
N SER A 635 -15.77 18.63 25.35
CA SER A 635 -14.50 18.66 26.07
C SER A 635 -13.37 18.05 25.23
N THR A 636 -12.16 18.62 25.31
CA THR A 636 -11.00 18.14 24.54
C THR A 636 -10.67 16.65 24.80
N ALA A 637 -10.95 16.14 26.00
CA ALA A 637 -10.71 14.74 26.36
C ALA A 637 -11.74 13.79 25.71
N ASP A 638 -12.97 14.28 25.51
CA ASP A 638 -14.11 13.44 25.14
C ASP A 638 -14.41 13.46 23.65
N ARG A 639 -13.85 14.41 22.90
CA ARG A 639 -14.06 14.58 21.46
C ARG A 639 -13.86 13.29 20.69
N PHE A 640 -14.80 13.04 19.80
CA PHE A 640 -14.61 12.06 18.74
C PHE A 640 -13.68 12.62 17.66
N PRO A 641 -12.85 11.76 17.03
CA PRO A 641 -12.05 12.15 15.87
C PRO A 641 -12.90 12.83 14.78
N LYS A 642 -12.27 13.71 14.01
CA LYS A 642 -12.91 14.30 12.83
C LYS A 642 -13.31 13.18 11.86
N GLY A 643 -14.55 13.22 11.38
CA GLY A 643 -15.08 12.22 10.47
C GLY A 643 -15.86 11.10 11.16
N THR A 644 -15.87 11.02 12.49
CA THR A 644 -16.70 10.04 13.20
C THR A 644 -18.18 10.32 12.96
N VAL A 645 -18.93 9.28 12.57
CA VAL A 645 -20.38 9.32 12.42
C VAL A 645 -21.03 8.61 13.61
N ILE A 646 -22.03 9.26 14.22
CA ILE A 646 -22.87 8.67 15.26
C ILE A 646 -24.34 8.73 14.86
N THR A 647 -25.14 7.80 15.37
CA THR A 647 -26.60 7.85 15.27
C THR A 647 -27.22 7.88 16.67
N LEU A 648 -28.09 8.87 16.90
CA LEU A 648 -28.94 8.95 18.09
C LEU A 648 -30.29 8.34 17.72
N LEU A 649 -30.71 7.31 18.45
CA LEU A 649 -32.03 6.69 18.37
C LEU A 649 -32.87 7.19 19.53
N PHE A 650 -34.14 7.51 19.27
CA PHE A 650 -35.05 8.01 20.29
C PHE A 650 -36.23 7.06 20.42
N ASP A 651 -36.25 6.26 21.48
CA ASP A 651 -37.35 5.31 21.72
C ASP A 651 -38.66 6.03 22.05
N ASN A 652 -38.56 7.21 22.66
CA ASN A 652 -39.71 8.02 23.08
C ASN A 652 -39.64 9.46 22.54
N ALA A 653 -40.81 10.09 22.45
CA ALA A 653 -40.91 11.52 22.13
C ALA A 653 -40.43 12.39 23.30
N GLY A 654 -39.93 13.59 22.99
CA GLY A 654 -39.69 14.65 23.96
C GLY A 654 -38.23 15.04 24.22
N VAL A 655 -37.26 14.40 23.56
CA VAL A 655 -35.86 14.86 23.57
C VAL A 655 -35.65 15.85 22.44
N SER A 656 -35.17 17.05 22.78
CA SER A 656 -34.81 18.05 21.78
C SER A 656 -33.31 18.07 21.53
N VAL A 657 -32.87 18.20 20.28
CA VAL A 657 -31.47 18.54 19.95
C VAL A 657 -31.45 19.94 19.33
N THR A 658 -30.71 20.84 19.97
CA THR A 658 -30.70 22.26 19.61
C THR A 658 -29.82 22.50 18.39
N ASN A 659 -30.38 23.16 17.36
CA ASN A 659 -29.56 23.70 16.29
C ASN A 659 -28.78 24.92 16.78
N GLY A 660 -27.45 24.92 16.62
CA GLY A 660 -26.62 26.04 17.05
C GLY A 660 -25.14 25.89 16.70
N ALA A 661 -24.29 26.65 17.40
CA ALA A 661 -22.85 26.70 17.10
C ALA A 661 -22.11 25.37 17.28
N TYR A 662 -22.61 24.48 18.16
CA TYR A 662 -21.96 23.20 18.49
C TYR A 662 -22.59 22.00 17.78
N ILE A 663 -23.85 22.11 17.38
CA ILE A 663 -24.56 21.06 16.63
C ILE A 663 -25.30 21.76 15.49
N GLN A 664 -24.75 21.67 14.30
CA GLN A 664 -25.29 22.28 13.09
C GLN A 664 -26.34 21.34 12.50
N LEU A 665 -27.60 21.68 12.74
CA LEU A 665 -28.76 20.96 12.23
C LEU A 665 -29.47 21.78 11.15
N THR A 666 -30.25 21.13 10.29
CA THR A 666 -31.14 21.81 9.33
C THR A 666 -32.19 22.67 10.05
N ALA A 667 -32.72 22.15 11.15
CA ALA A 667 -33.53 22.85 12.15
C ALA A 667 -33.38 22.14 13.51
N SER A 668 -33.75 22.77 14.63
CA SER A 668 -33.76 22.07 15.93
C SER A 668 -34.60 20.79 15.82
N PHE A 669 -34.09 19.68 16.33
CA PHE A 669 -34.72 18.38 16.25
C PHE A 669 -35.57 18.16 17.49
N GLN A 670 -36.79 17.68 17.32
CA GLN A 670 -37.66 17.21 18.40
C GLN A 670 -37.96 15.74 18.14
N SER A 671 -37.60 14.86 19.08
CA SER A 671 -37.83 13.44 18.90
C SER A 671 -39.32 13.11 18.93
N THR A 672 -39.73 12.22 18.03
CA THR A 672 -40.93 11.39 18.18
C THR A 672 -40.50 9.97 18.57
N ALA A 673 -41.45 9.06 18.79
CA ALA A 673 -41.12 7.67 19.07
C ALA A 673 -40.51 6.98 17.82
N ASN A 674 -39.37 6.32 18.01
CA ASN A 674 -38.54 5.68 16.97
C ASN A 674 -37.89 6.66 15.99
N ALA A 675 -37.79 7.94 16.35
CA ALA A 675 -37.07 8.93 15.57
C ALA A 675 -35.56 8.68 15.63
N SER A 676 -34.80 9.24 14.67
CA SER A 676 -33.34 9.17 14.70
C SER A 676 -32.66 10.42 14.14
N LEU A 677 -31.45 10.68 14.62
CA LEU A 677 -30.61 11.79 14.18
C LEU A 677 -29.18 11.31 13.99
N THR A 678 -28.65 11.41 12.77
CA THR A 678 -27.28 11.02 12.43
C THR A 678 -26.40 12.25 12.29
N LEU A 679 -25.27 12.24 13.00
CA LEU A 679 -24.36 13.38 13.12
C LEU A 679 -22.93 12.98 12.74
N LEU A 680 -22.20 13.92 12.14
CA LEU A 680 -20.77 13.85 11.81
C LEU A 680 -19.98 14.74 12.77
N SER A 681 -18.97 14.18 13.45
CA SER A 681 -18.00 14.93 14.25
C SER A 681 -17.06 15.70 13.34
N LEU A 682 -16.87 16.99 13.62
CA LEU A 682 -15.87 17.83 12.95
C LEU A 682 -14.49 17.79 13.66
N GLY A 683 -14.37 17.03 14.76
CA GLY A 683 -13.13 16.80 15.50
C GLY A 683 -12.77 17.87 16.53
N ASP A 684 -13.54 18.96 16.57
CA ASP A 684 -13.33 20.12 17.46
C ASP A 684 -14.43 20.24 18.54
N GLY A 685 -15.23 19.20 18.73
CA GLY A 685 -16.39 19.20 19.63
C GLY A 685 -17.66 19.76 18.98
N THR A 686 -17.61 20.06 17.68
CA THR A 686 -18.78 20.44 16.90
C THR A 686 -19.26 19.31 15.98
N TRP A 687 -20.54 19.33 15.69
CA TRP A 687 -21.24 18.28 14.95
C TRP A 687 -22.04 18.86 13.80
N ARG A 688 -22.18 18.08 12.73
CA ARG A 688 -23.03 18.40 11.58
C ARG A 688 -24.03 17.29 11.33
N GLU A 689 -25.28 17.65 11.09
CA GLU A 689 -26.29 16.69 10.65
C GLU A 689 -25.95 16.07 9.28
N LEU A 690 -26.07 14.76 9.21
CA LEU A 690 -26.03 14.00 7.95
C LEU A 690 -27.42 13.54 7.52
N ASN A 691 -28.23 13.09 8.48
CA ASN A 691 -29.56 12.57 8.22
C ASN A 691 -30.46 12.71 9.46
N ARG A 692 -31.76 12.79 9.24
CA ARG A 692 -32.79 12.71 10.30
C ARG A 692 -33.96 11.85 9.84
N ASN A 693 -34.55 11.13 10.78
CA ASN A 693 -35.83 10.45 10.64
C ASN A 693 -36.76 10.96 11.74
N LEU A 694 -37.95 11.44 11.37
CA LEU A 694 -38.92 12.07 12.28
C LEU A 694 -40.09 11.17 12.61
#